data_AF-A0A660W0H5-F1
#
_entry.id   AF-A0A660W0H5-F1
#
_cell.length_a   1.000
_cell.length_b   1.000
_cell.length_c   1.000
_cell.angle_alpha   90.00
_cell.angle_beta   90.00
_cell.angle_gamma   90.00
#
_symmetry.space_group_name_H-M   'P 1'
#
loop_
_entity.id
_entity.type
_entity.pdbx_description
1 polymer ?
#
loop_
_entity_poly.entity_id
_entity_poly.type
_entity_poly.pdbx_seq_one_letter_code
_entity_poly.pdbx_strand_id
1 'polypeptide(L)'
;MITKAKMLNYLIIVGVLMSVMPLVTASHLDGEIDATNSISRLKLPEGEPHTGKLAHLIEPNAGVFATFAYNTNDTDHKTSDLLTLQSNSKNNTSDRVFLDQSVGAASTDISNGDITLILYGNGQFTMKNTSDGKCLLYPADTSYISINVDGVIYSQAGGGDGNNIDSYITTSLTQISPTLAYIVYTLPESVEITQKFELSGKAVKFTTETVNLDGTSHAVEVRYLFDTQLDLNDGSPLYAPGIGTKTYETDIPNPQFSMWKGYDIYPNPNFESKGALSTQPDRMVFAWWPNATYYAWDYTPDPNQRFYTPGYLTYPESDSCVLLYWDIGTLHAGGTGSAVTYYGVGAPGGTDISAVEDALDRYQQRVNRFYDDYANAFAEANAILYKKYGESYSDNVTDYFGYRADIDDVCVSQELKNILDERLPIAPEEANLRYLFLKEMFGSVNQEMTETEIKNSFYSYYMGTTAGQENFLLGDHGINALKQEFNNNFTTAKLIFLNDLEALNPPQSDITNVTKGLDEATNSVDEFKPLYEDFHQGAVLYSEGNVAQGVIYGVSYNPIFLTCLGIMVIPAITAKTVAIGTGLILFAGTAYVACNTYLNSNVAPVVGHTAIGGSANAFSYINTNPDLPSILKEAQNPSTIAVVDTEIKTQTWRNVEKVQDIDDALNTAKDVLDLEIVDIHTPAILSPDPNDPEKMLGYQTGTITIRNKGGNPIKPYLKIKIDGPSESTATIIDEVTELGEHEIKTLKISYGVNLAELDEKGICGVYTLTVDSSVRVAVPIAAVIVQVPTMGVPYEISETFKIPLYYPSGSKSSTFLAYDQSNGVLDNSMQYVSSNVFAEDYIEEGEIDQHSYDTMADTDRVTFILPYPGSDLDLHLYDSSGRHMGVNYDTGEIETEISNATYSGSNVNPEWITIENSGGETYTTEVVAMQTIGTESYSIVAIESPEFPALLGISPSNLTISGSQGDASECTLAISEYGGFNDLNGISITASDLTDGMGGVIPSSSLTFDMPSTEVPAGSAMIANFTIDIPTDAAEGRTYSGAVTAEDASGAIDNASVNVVISASQTPTTIAITDVTAQSSRTATVPIIINGMTNFGAATVTLSYDPAVVQITSITAGDLGTP
;
A
#
# COMPACT_ATOMS: atom_id res chain seq x y z
N MET A 1 5.31 11.39 3.19
CA MET A 1 4.63 11.91 4.42
C MET A 1 3.35 12.69 4.10
N ILE A 2 3.35 13.61 3.12
CA ILE A 2 2.14 14.38 2.71
C ILE A 2 0.99 13.48 2.18
N THR A 3 1.31 12.36 1.51
CA THR A 3 0.33 11.35 1.09
C THR A 3 -0.33 10.63 2.28
N LYS A 4 0.40 10.48 3.40
CA LYS A 4 -0.09 9.84 4.64
C LYS A 4 -1.08 10.73 5.42
N ALA A 5 -0.91 12.06 5.38
CA ALA A 5 -1.83 13.00 6.02
C ALA A 5 -3.12 13.25 5.21
N LYS A 6 -3.06 13.15 3.87
CA LYS A 6 -4.24 13.20 2.99
C LYS A 6 -5.11 11.93 3.12
N MET A 7 -4.50 10.76 3.31
CA MET A 7 -5.18 9.52 3.73
C MET A 7 -5.97 9.73 5.03
N LEU A 8 -5.33 10.34 6.04
CA LEU A 8 -5.89 10.51 7.39
C LEU A 8 -7.18 11.35 7.40
N ASN A 9 -7.22 12.50 6.70
CA ASN A 9 -8.39 13.38 6.68
C ASN A 9 -9.57 12.83 5.85
N TYR A 10 -9.31 12.05 4.79
CA TYR A 10 -10.38 11.46 3.96
C TYR A 10 -11.06 10.26 4.65
N LEU A 11 -10.27 9.42 5.35
CA LEU A 11 -10.77 8.27 6.12
C LEU A 11 -11.57 8.68 7.38
N ILE A 12 -11.21 9.80 8.02
CA ILE A 12 -11.97 10.38 9.14
C ILE A 12 -13.39 10.81 8.69
N ILE A 13 -13.54 11.39 7.50
CA ILE A 13 -14.84 11.85 6.97
C ILE A 13 -15.74 10.66 6.59
N VAL A 14 -15.18 9.58 6.03
CA VAL A 14 -15.94 8.37 5.66
C VAL A 14 -16.36 7.56 6.90
N GLY A 15 -15.50 7.46 7.93
CA GLY A 15 -15.85 6.79 9.21
C GLY A 15 -16.95 7.51 10.00
N VAL A 16 -17.03 8.85 9.91
CA VAL A 16 -18.11 9.65 10.49
C VAL A 16 -19.43 9.51 9.72
N LEU A 17 -19.41 9.19 8.42
CA LEU A 17 -20.62 8.97 7.61
C LEU A 17 -21.23 7.56 7.79
N MET A 18 -20.41 6.54 8.07
CA MET A 18 -20.89 5.16 8.27
C MET A 18 -21.46 4.89 9.68
N SER A 19 -21.19 5.75 10.66
CA SER A 19 -21.72 5.63 12.04
C SER A 19 -23.12 6.23 12.25
N VAL A 20 -23.74 6.82 11.21
CA VAL A 20 -24.99 7.59 11.31
C VAL A 20 -26.19 6.95 10.58
N MET A 21 -26.10 5.72 10.10
CA MET A 21 -27.28 4.94 9.67
C MET A 21 -27.14 3.49 10.14
N PRO A 22 -28.10 2.93 10.94
CA PRO A 22 -29.54 3.12 10.83
C PRO A 22 -30.25 3.43 12.18
N LEU A 23 -31.03 4.51 12.23
CA LEU A 23 -32.09 4.65 13.23
C LEU A 23 -33.30 5.36 12.61
N VAL A 24 -34.17 4.60 11.93
CA VAL A 24 -35.57 5.01 11.74
C VAL A 24 -36.47 3.84 12.13
N THR A 25 -37.19 4.09 13.20
CA THR A 25 -38.05 3.24 14.02
C THR A 25 -39.18 2.56 13.26
N ALA A 26 -39.40 1.27 13.54
CA ALA A 26 -40.73 0.66 13.46
C ALA A 26 -41.48 0.94 14.77
N SER A 27 -42.31 1.99 14.80
CA SER A 27 -43.38 2.14 15.79
C SER A 27 -44.67 1.57 15.21
N HIS A 28 -45.15 0.44 15.75
CA HIS A 28 -46.50 -0.05 15.51
C HIS A 28 -47.53 0.90 16.14
N LEU A 29 -48.51 1.30 15.34
CA LEU A 29 -49.81 1.79 15.79
C LEU A 29 -50.87 1.17 14.88
N ASP A 30 -51.89 0.60 15.52
CA ASP A 30 -52.96 -0.24 14.99
C ASP A 30 -53.70 0.29 13.75
N GLY A 31 -54.23 -0.65 12.95
CA GLY A 31 -55.40 -0.37 12.11
C GLY A 31 -55.58 -1.30 10.91
N GLU A 32 -56.27 -2.43 11.10
CA GLU A 32 -56.95 -3.15 10.02
C GLU A 32 -57.90 -2.21 9.26
N ILE A 33 -57.74 -2.09 7.94
CA ILE A 33 -58.85 -1.78 7.02
C ILE A 33 -58.76 -2.70 5.80
N ASP A 34 -59.74 -3.58 5.73
CA ASP A 34 -60.17 -4.38 4.58
C ASP A 34 -60.79 -3.48 3.48
N ALA A 35 -60.39 -3.67 2.23
CA ALA A 35 -61.20 -3.29 1.07
C ALA A 35 -60.80 -4.11 -0.18
N THR A 36 -61.62 -5.12 -0.43
CA THR A 36 -61.77 -5.89 -1.67
C THR A 36 -62.43 -5.10 -2.81
N ASN A 37 -62.35 -5.67 -4.03
CA ASN A 37 -63.16 -5.48 -5.26
C ASN A 37 -62.69 -4.44 -6.31
N SER A 38 -62.80 -4.63 -7.63
CA SER A 38 -63.25 -5.75 -8.48
C SER A 38 -63.06 -5.37 -9.98
N ILE A 39 -62.55 -6.32 -10.78
CA ILE A 39 -63.14 -6.90 -12.01
C ILE A 39 -63.75 -5.97 -13.08
N SER A 40 -63.28 -6.09 -14.34
CA SER A 40 -64.02 -6.54 -15.56
C SER A 40 -63.36 -6.07 -16.88
N ARG A 41 -63.40 -6.71 -18.07
CA ARG A 41 -63.84 -8.01 -18.62
C ARG A 41 -63.51 -8.06 -20.14
N LEU A 42 -63.12 -9.24 -20.65
CA LEU A 42 -63.50 -9.91 -21.93
C LEU A 42 -63.22 -9.32 -23.33
N LYS A 43 -62.49 -10.07 -24.20
CA LYS A 43 -63.03 -10.94 -25.29
C LYS A 43 -61.95 -11.66 -26.15
N LEU A 44 -62.16 -12.96 -26.39
CA LEU A 44 -61.60 -13.84 -27.44
C LEU A 44 -62.51 -13.74 -28.73
N PRO A 45 -62.34 -14.49 -29.88
CA PRO A 45 -61.44 -15.64 -30.20
C PRO A 45 -60.87 -15.77 -31.65
N GLU A 46 -59.94 -16.73 -31.82
CA GLU A 46 -59.73 -17.75 -32.89
C GLU A 46 -59.56 -17.42 -34.40
N GLY A 47 -58.63 -18.17 -35.03
CA GLY A 47 -58.66 -18.54 -36.46
C GLY A 47 -57.37 -19.16 -37.05
N GLU A 48 -57.19 -20.48 -36.92
CA GLU A 48 -56.47 -21.36 -37.89
C GLU A 48 -57.52 -22.00 -38.84
N PRO A 49 -57.27 -22.71 -40.00
CA PRO A 49 -56.19 -23.73 -40.22
C PRO A 49 -55.75 -24.14 -41.69
N HIS A 50 -54.80 -25.11 -41.77
CA HIS A 50 -54.52 -26.17 -42.80
C HIS A 50 -53.84 -25.80 -44.17
N THR A 51 -53.02 -26.62 -44.88
CA THR A 51 -52.80 -28.08 -45.11
C THR A 51 -51.39 -28.38 -45.70
N GLY A 52 -50.62 -29.42 -45.28
CA GLY A 52 -50.40 -30.71 -46.00
C GLY A 52 -49.04 -30.87 -46.76
N LYS A 53 -48.02 -31.60 -46.24
CA LYS A 53 -47.51 -32.98 -46.61
C LYS A 53 -47.30 -33.23 -48.14
N LEU A 54 -46.24 -33.87 -48.70
CA LEU A 54 -45.30 -34.94 -48.30
C LEU A 54 -44.29 -35.19 -49.46
N ALA A 55 -43.01 -35.59 -49.18
CA ALA A 55 -42.36 -36.84 -49.64
C ALA A 55 -40.79 -36.83 -49.68
N HIS A 56 -40.18 -37.76 -48.90
CA HIS A 56 -39.02 -38.66 -49.18
C HIS A 56 -37.62 -38.08 -49.57
N LEU A 57 -36.44 -38.59 -49.15
CA LEU A 57 -35.99 -39.83 -48.46
C LEU A 57 -34.45 -39.73 -48.17
N ILE A 58 -33.98 -40.45 -47.13
CA ILE A 58 -32.59 -40.94 -46.82
C ILE A 58 -31.69 -40.05 -45.92
N GLU A 59 -31.07 -40.74 -44.97
CA GLU A 59 -30.63 -40.42 -43.60
C GLU A 59 -29.22 -41.10 -43.41
N PRO A 60 -28.56 -41.20 -42.22
CA PRO A 60 -27.79 -40.18 -41.48
C PRO A 60 -26.50 -40.78 -40.79
N ASN A 61 -26.05 -40.16 -39.67
CA ASN A 61 -25.24 -40.66 -38.52
C ASN A 61 -23.79 -40.14 -38.40
N ALA A 62 -23.19 -39.92 -37.22
CA ALA A 62 -23.62 -39.81 -35.81
C ALA A 62 -22.40 -39.49 -34.90
N GLY A 63 -22.66 -38.91 -33.69
CA GLY A 63 -22.00 -39.11 -32.36
C GLY A 63 -20.50 -38.77 -32.19
N VAL A 64 -20.02 -37.86 -31.33
CA VAL A 64 -20.13 -37.67 -29.86
C VAL A 64 -19.08 -38.47 -29.01
N PHE A 65 -18.36 -37.71 -28.16
CA PHE A 65 -17.59 -38.00 -26.91
C PHE A 65 -16.15 -38.60 -26.91
N ALA A 66 -15.26 -37.83 -26.24
CA ALA A 66 -14.42 -38.20 -25.09
C ALA A 66 -12.99 -38.80 -25.26
N THR A 67 -12.02 -38.00 -24.79
CA THR A 67 -10.90 -38.35 -23.87
C THR A 67 -9.64 -39.08 -24.37
N PHE A 68 -8.52 -38.66 -23.75
CA PHE A 68 -7.22 -39.32 -23.50
C PHE A 68 -5.99 -38.89 -24.32
N ALA A 69 -5.12 -38.16 -23.59
CA ALA A 69 -3.74 -38.51 -23.22
C ALA A 69 -2.71 -38.80 -24.32
N TYR A 70 -1.67 -37.96 -24.27
CA TYR A 70 -0.33 -38.16 -24.80
C TYR A 70 0.41 -39.31 -24.10
N ASN A 71 1.03 -40.20 -24.91
CA ASN A 71 2.40 -40.72 -24.80
C ASN A 71 2.65 -41.53 -26.09
N THR A 72 3.78 -41.56 -26.79
CA THR A 72 5.21 -41.54 -26.46
C THR A 72 6.02 -41.30 -27.75
N ASN A 73 7.19 -40.65 -27.64
CA ASN A 73 8.45 -40.96 -28.35
C ASN A 73 8.50 -40.74 -29.89
N ASP A 74 9.56 -40.24 -30.53
CA ASP A 74 10.92 -39.81 -30.18
C ASP A 74 11.57 -39.39 -31.53
N THR A 75 12.76 -38.79 -31.48
CA THR A 75 13.74 -38.52 -32.53
C THR A 75 13.76 -37.13 -33.19
N ASP A 76 14.48 -36.24 -32.49
CA ASP A 76 15.78 -35.68 -32.89
C ASP A 76 15.95 -34.81 -34.15
N HIS A 77 16.50 -33.63 -33.83
CA HIS A 77 17.62 -32.93 -34.47
C HIS A 77 17.40 -32.00 -35.67
N LYS A 78 17.46 -30.70 -35.29
CA LYS A 78 18.48 -29.70 -35.68
C LYS A 78 18.51 -29.15 -37.12
N THR A 79 18.24 -27.84 -37.12
CA THR A 79 19.02 -26.73 -37.70
C THR A 79 18.93 -26.42 -39.20
N SER A 80 18.75 -25.11 -39.42
CA SER A 80 19.39 -24.25 -40.44
C SER A 80 18.98 -24.47 -41.91
N ASP A 81 18.22 -23.55 -42.49
CA ASP A 81 18.79 -22.36 -43.15
C ASP A 81 17.81 -21.68 -44.14
N LEU A 82 17.88 -20.34 -44.11
CA LEU A 82 17.75 -19.41 -45.23
C LEU A 82 16.59 -19.57 -46.24
N LEU A 83 15.59 -18.70 -46.06
CA LEU A 83 14.82 -18.16 -47.19
C LEU A 83 15.68 -17.19 -48.01
N THR A 84 15.68 -17.38 -49.33
CA THR A 84 15.82 -16.26 -50.27
C THR A 84 14.71 -16.35 -51.32
N LEU A 85 14.05 -15.21 -51.49
CA LEU A 85 12.90 -14.95 -52.35
C LEU A 85 13.13 -15.32 -53.82
N GLN A 86 12.08 -15.78 -54.50
CA GLN A 86 11.75 -15.25 -55.82
C GLN A 86 10.25 -15.38 -56.18
N SER A 87 9.73 -14.24 -56.62
CA SER A 87 8.39 -13.86 -57.03
C SER A 87 7.75 -14.68 -58.15
N ASN A 88 6.41 -14.75 -58.16
CA ASN A 88 5.62 -14.60 -59.39
C ASN A 88 4.20 -14.09 -59.14
N SER A 89 3.91 -12.93 -59.70
CA SER A 89 2.60 -12.27 -59.75
C SER A 89 1.63 -12.93 -60.73
N LYS A 90 0.31 -12.89 -60.45
CA LYS A 90 -0.70 -12.29 -61.35
C LYS A 90 -2.15 -12.33 -60.79
N ASN A 91 -2.69 -11.12 -60.63
CA ASN A 91 -4.02 -10.63 -61.04
C ASN A 91 -5.29 -10.79 -60.17
N ASN A 92 -5.65 -9.61 -59.61
CA ASN A 92 -6.90 -8.84 -59.81
C ASN A 92 -8.11 -9.09 -58.90
N THR A 93 -8.35 -8.19 -57.96
CA THR A 93 -9.59 -7.39 -57.84
C THR A 93 -9.34 -6.16 -56.97
N SER A 94 -10.18 -5.15 -57.19
CA SER A 94 -10.08 -3.77 -56.76
C SER A 94 -10.25 -3.56 -55.26
N ASP A 95 -9.15 -3.26 -54.59
CA ASP A 95 -9.10 -2.41 -53.40
C ASP A 95 -7.95 -1.42 -53.58
N ARG A 96 -8.21 -0.14 -53.35
CA ARG A 96 -7.14 0.86 -53.27
C ARG A 96 -6.44 0.65 -51.93
N VAL A 97 -5.52 -0.30 -51.92
CA VAL A 97 -4.47 -0.43 -50.92
C VAL A 97 -3.68 0.88 -50.96
N PHE A 98 -3.70 1.64 -49.87
CA PHE A 98 -2.67 2.63 -49.60
C PHE A 98 -1.36 1.85 -49.54
N LEU A 99 -0.58 1.91 -50.62
CA LEU A 99 0.80 1.42 -50.62
C LEU A 99 1.58 2.40 -49.76
N ASP A 100 1.67 2.06 -48.48
CA ASP A 100 2.67 2.57 -47.57
C ASP A 100 4.05 2.34 -48.21
N GLN A 101 4.68 3.44 -48.64
CA GLN A 101 6.12 3.50 -48.86
C GLN A 101 6.77 3.99 -47.57
N SER A 102 6.65 3.24 -46.48
CA SER A 102 7.53 3.39 -45.34
C SER A 102 8.87 2.77 -45.73
N VAL A 103 9.84 3.65 -45.92
CA VAL A 103 11.25 3.30 -45.80
C VAL A 103 11.37 2.66 -44.42
N GLY A 104 11.75 1.38 -44.36
CA GLY A 104 11.78 0.59 -43.12
C GLY A 104 12.47 1.35 -41.99
N ALA A 105 11.67 2.03 -41.17
CA ALA A 105 12.11 2.74 -39.99
C ALA A 105 12.21 1.69 -38.89
N ALA A 106 13.36 1.61 -38.22
CA ALA A 106 13.59 0.64 -37.17
C ALA A 106 12.51 0.82 -36.09
N SER A 107 11.68 -0.21 -35.88
CA SER A 107 10.81 -0.31 -34.71
C SER A 107 11.63 -0.77 -33.52
N THR A 108 11.34 -0.26 -32.33
CA THR A 108 11.97 -0.73 -31.09
C THR A 108 10.91 -0.97 -30.02
N ASP A 109 11.18 -1.94 -29.15
CA ASP A 109 10.28 -2.29 -28.06
C ASP A 109 10.95 -1.94 -26.73
N ILE A 110 10.20 -1.32 -25.83
CA ILE A 110 10.57 -1.18 -24.41
C ILE A 110 9.64 -2.06 -23.56
N SER A 111 10.18 -2.74 -22.54
CA SER A 111 9.42 -3.64 -21.65
C SER A 111 9.98 -3.68 -20.22
N ASN A 112 9.09 -3.85 -19.23
CA ASN A 112 9.44 -3.93 -17.80
C ASN A 112 8.78 -5.11 -17.05
N GLY A 113 8.36 -6.16 -17.77
CA GLY A 113 7.70 -7.34 -17.18
C GLY A 113 6.18 -7.20 -17.03
N ASP A 114 5.66 -5.97 -16.89
CA ASP A 114 4.22 -5.68 -16.86
C ASP A 114 3.71 -5.26 -18.24
N ILE A 115 4.41 -4.34 -18.90
CA ILE A 115 3.99 -3.75 -20.18
C ILE A 115 5.06 -3.90 -21.23
N THR A 116 4.64 -4.15 -22.47
CA THR A 116 5.47 -4.04 -23.66
C THR A 116 4.89 -2.94 -24.54
N LEU A 117 5.66 -1.87 -24.73
CA LEU A 117 5.36 -0.78 -25.65
C LEU A 117 6.17 -0.98 -26.93
N ILE A 118 5.47 -1.05 -28.05
CA ILE A 118 6.04 -1.19 -29.39
C ILE A 118 6.05 0.20 -30.01
N LEU A 119 7.23 0.69 -30.37
CA LEU A 119 7.44 2.02 -30.93
C LEU A 119 7.86 1.92 -32.40
N TYR A 120 7.15 2.62 -33.27
CA TYR A 120 7.48 2.73 -34.68
C TYR A 120 8.45 3.89 -34.90
N GLY A 121 9.29 3.82 -35.94
CA GLY A 121 10.42 4.74 -36.10
C GLY A 121 10.05 6.23 -36.28
N ASN A 122 8.77 6.54 -36.51
CA ASN A 122 8.23 7.89 -36.54
C ASN A 122 7.59 8.36 -35.21
N GLY A 123 7.63 7.53 -34.16
CA GLY A 123 7.08 7.81 -32.83
C GLY A 123 5.64 7.37 -32.61
N GLN A 124 4.98 6.76 -33.61
CA GLN A 124 3.71 6.06 -33.38
C GLN A 124 3.93 4.86 -32.47
N PHE A 125 2.87 4.38 -31.83
CA PHE A 125 3.01 3.35 -30.81
C PHE A 125 1.81 2.41 -30.71
N THR A 126 2.05 1.22 -30.17
CA THR A 126 1.03 0.29 -29.69
C THR A 126 1.53 -0.43 -28.44
N MET A 127 0.64 -1.11 -27.72
CA MET A 127 0.95 -1.65 -26.40
C MET A 127 0.18 -2.93 -26.09
N LYS A 128 0.85 -3.82 -25.35
CA LYS A 128 0.26 -5.05 -24.81
C LYS A 128 0.73 -5.31 -23.38
N ASN A 129 -0.06 -6.08 -22.64
CA ASN A 129 0.35 -6.67 -21.37
C ASN A 129 1.46 -7.70 -21.65
N THR A 130 2.57 -7.60 -20.92
CA THR A 130 3.74 -8.49 -21.11
C THR A 130 3.45 -9.91 -20.65
N SER A 131 2.65 -10.08 -19.59
CA SER A 131 2.43 -11.38 -18.94
C SER A 131 1.58 -12.35 -19.76
N ASP A 132 0.50 -11.87 -20.38
CA ASP A 132 -0.44 -12.70 -21.15
C ASP A 132 -0.56 -12.29 -22.63
N GLY A 133 0.12 -11.23 -23.05
CA GLY A 133 0.14 -10.75 -24.43
C GLY A 133 -1.13 -10.04 -24.88
N LYS A 134 -2.10 -9.80 -23.99
CA LYS A 134 -3.35 -9.11 -24.33
C LYS A 134 -3.08 -7.68 -24.79
N CYS A 135 -3.76 -7.28 -25.86
CA CYS A 135 -3.66 -5.92 -26.39
C CYS A 135 -4.23 -4.91 -25.40
N LEU A 136 -3.58 -3.74 -25.33
CA LEU A 136 -4.06 -2.55 -24.61
C LEU A 136 -4.38 -1.41 -25.58
N LEU A 137 -3.77 -1.44 -26.75
CA LEU A 137 -4.04 -0.62 -27.91
C LEU A 137 -4.16 -1.54 -29.14
N TYR A 138 -4.80 -1.05 -30.19
CA TYR A 138 -4.87 -1.79 -31.46
C TYR A 138 -3.46 -2.15 -31.94
N PRO A 139 -3.19 -3.40 -32.36
CA PRO A 139 -1.83 -3.89 -32.61
C PRO A 139 -1.25 -3.43 -33.95
N ALA A 140 -1.33 -2.13 -34.23
CA ALA A 140 -0.73 -1.44 -35.37
C ALA A 140 -0.28 -0.01 -34.99
N ASP A 141 0.29 0.70 -35.94
CA ASP A 141 0.75 2.09 -35.85
C ASP A 141 -0.41 3.11 -35.88
N THR A 142 -1.45 2.88 -35.09
CA THR A 142 -2.70 3.66 -35.12
C THR A 142 -2.90 4.56 -33.90
N SER A 143 -2.03 4.47 -32.88
CA SER A 143 -1.93 5.47 -31.81
C SER A 143 -0.76 6.43 -32.07
N TYR A 144 -0.99 7.72 -31.86
CA TYR A 144 -0.07 8.77 -32.32
C TYR A 144 -0.28 10.13 -31.65
N ILE A 145 0.66 11.05 -31.88
CA ILE A 145 0.57 12.47 -31.49
C ILE A 145 0.26 13.37 -32.70
N SER A 146 -0.39 14.50 -32.41
CA SER A 146 -0.49 15.66 -33.30
C SER A 146 -0.06 16.91 -32.54
N ILE A 147 0.54 17.87 -33.23
CA ILE A 147 1.02 19.14 -32.70
C ILE A 147 0.43 20.28 -33.53
N ASN A 148 -0.12 21.30 -32.88
CA ASN A 148 -0.55 22.53 -33.53
C ASN A 148 0.40 23.67 -33.14
N VAL A 149 1.02 24.32 -34.12
CA VAL A 149 1.84 25.52 -33.90
C VAL A 149 1.28 26.65 -34.74
N ASP A 150 0.82 27.73 -34.09
CA ASP A 150 0.22 28.90 -34.74
C ASP A 150 -0.91 28.58 -35.76
N GLY A 151 -1.66 27.49 -35.53
CA GLY A 151 -2.73 27.01 -36.40
C GLY A 151 -2.26 26.06 -37.52
N VAL A 152 -0.97 25.71 -37.57
CA VAL A 152 -0.42 24.71 -38.49
C VAL A 152 -0.30 23.37 -37.77
N ILE A 153 -0.97 22.35 -38.32
CA ILE A 153 -1.09 21.03 -37.71
C ILE A 153 -0.03 20.08 -38.29
N TYR A 154 0.64 19.35 -37.42
CA TYR A 154 1.59 18.27 -37.72
C TYR A 154 1.14 16.98 -37.06
N SER A 155 1.13 15.85 -37.78
CA SER A 155 0.63 14.56 -37.28
C SER A 155 1.50 13.40 -37.76
N GLN A 156 1.72 12.39 -36.90
CA GLN A 156 2.47 11.18 -37.25
C GLN A 156 1.69 10.24 -38.18
N ALA A 157 0.35 10.23 -38.12
CA ALA A 157 -0.45 9.33 -38.95
C ALA A 157 -0.38 9.68 -40.45
N GLY A 158 0.08 10.89 -40.81
CA GLY A 158 0.18 11.38 -42.19
C GLY A 158 -1.14 11.47 -42.96
N GLY A 159 -2.25 11.00 -42.37
CA GLY A 159 -3.63 11.07 -42.87
C GLY A 159 -4.42 12.24 -42.28
N GLY A 160 -5.52 12.59 -42.95
CA GLY A 160 -6.39 13.70 -42.56
C GLY A 160 -5.99 15.05 -43.16
N ASP A 161 -6.24 16.13 -42.41
CA ASP A 161 -6.06 17.53 -42.79
C ASP A 161 -4.74 18.18 -42.30
N GLY A 162 -3.87 17.41 -41.64
CA GLY A 162 -2.58 17.87 -41.10
C GLY A 162 -1.37 17.54 -41.97
N ASN A 163 -0.26 18.24 -41.73
CA ASN A 163 1.04 17.93 -42.34
C ASN A 163 1.65 16.68 -41.69
N ASN A 164 2.35 15.86 -42.47
CA ASN A 164 3.09 14.72 -41.92
C ASN A 164 4.31 15.23 -41.11
N ILE A 165 4.42 14.85 -39.83
CA ILE A 165 5.50 15.28 -38.93
C ILE A 165 6.83 14.57 -39.18
N ASP A 166 6.84 13.42 -39.85
CA ASP A 166 8.01 12.55 -40.06
C ASP A 166 9.16 13.27 -40.79
N SER A 167 8.81 14.23 -41.65
CA SER A 167 9.78 15.05 -42.37
C SER A 167 10.59 15.99 -41.46
N TYR A 168 10.19 16.11 -40.19
CA TYR A 168 10.78 17.00 -39.19
C TYR A 168 11.48 16.26 -38.05
N ILE A 169 11.66 14.94 -38.16
CA ILE A 169 12.44 14.15 -37.20
C ILE A 169 13.90 14.62 -37.23
N THR A 170 14.36 15.22 -36.14
CA THR A 170 15.75 15.67 -35.95
C THR A 170 16.58 14.72 -35.10
N THR A 171 15.93 13.99 -34.20
CA THR A 171 16.51 12.82 -33.53
C THR A 171 15.61 11.63 -33.80
N SER A 172 16.11 10.63 -34.54
CA SER A 172 15.39 9.37 -34.76
C SER A 172 15.09 8.67 -33.44
N LEU A 173 14.03 7.85 -33.42
CA LEU A 173 13.63 7.06 -32.26
C LEU A 173 14.86 6.39 -31.60
N THR A 174 15.13 6.78 -30.35
CA THR A 174 16.29 6.37 -29.59
C THR A 174 15.85 5.71 -28.30
N GLN A 175 16.18 4.43 -28.15
CA GLN A 175 16.02 3.69 -26.90
C GLN A 175 17.24 3.94 -25.99
N ILE A 176 16.99 4.52 -24.81
CA ILE A 176 18.03 4.80 -23.81
C ILE A 176 18.24 3.57 -22.91
N SER A 177 17.17 2.86 -22.58
CA SER A 177 17.19 1.66 -21.74
C SER A 177 16.06 0.70 -22.13
N PRO A 178 15.97 -0.50 -21.53
CA PRO A 178 14.82 -1.39 -21.71
C PRO A 178 13.47 -0.76 -21.34
N THR A 179 13.46 0.33 -20.57
CA THR A 179 12.25 0.98 -20.06
C THR A 179 12.08 2.43 -20.53
N LEU A 180 13.00 2.96 -21.33
CA LEU A 180 13.00 4.38 -21.71
C LEU A 180 13.42 4.57 -23.17
N ALA A 181 12.58 5.28 -23.92
CA ALA A 181 12.87 5.72 -25.28
C ALA A 181 12.34 7.14 -25.55
N TYR A 182 12.86 7.80 -26.57
CA TYR A 182 12.38 9.12 -27.00
C TYR A 182 12.63 9.37 -28.49
N ILE A 183 11.95 10.38 -29.04
CA ILE A 183 12.11 10.87 -30.40
C ILE A 183 11.97 12.40 -30.38
N VAL A 184 12.69 13.10 -31.26
CA VAL A 184 12.66 14.58 -31.33
C VAL A 184 12.32 15.06 -32.73
N TYR A 185 11.42 16.03 -32.80
CA TYR A 185 11.04 16.75 -34.01
C TYR A 185 11.41 18.23 -33.88
N THR A 186 11.83 18.86 -34.97
CA THR A 186 11.99 20.32 -35.01
C THR A 186 11.14 20.86 -36.15
N LEU A 187 10.04 21.52 -35.78
CA LEU A 187 9.01 22.00 -36.71
C LEU A 187 9.49 23.28 -37.45
N PRO A 188 8.88 23.61 -38.61
CA PRO A 188 9.24 24.80 -39.41
C PRO A 188 9.23 26.13 -38.66
N GLU A 189 8.41 26.25 -37.62
CA GLU A 189 8.28 27.40 -36.72
C GLU A 189 9.41 27.44 -35.66
N SER A 190 10.48 26.67 -35.83
CA SER A 190 11.58 26.54 -34.86
C SER A 190 11.12 26.06 -33.47
N VAL A 191 10.01 25.32 -33.39
CA VAL A 191 9.55 24.66 -32.17
C VAL A 191 10.08 23.23 -32.16
N GLU A 192 10.86 22.89 -31.13
CA GLU A 192 11.33 21.54 -30.88
C GLU A 192 10.32 20.79 -30.02
N ILE A 193 10.02 19.54 -30.41
CA ILE A 193 9.10 18.64 -29.73
C ILE A 193 9.88 17.38 -29.35
N THR A 194 10.01 17.10 -28.07
CA THR A 194 10.54 15.83 -27.57
C THR A 194 9.39 14.96 -27.07
N GLN A 195 9.18 13.81 -27.73
CA GLN A 195 8.22 12.80 -27.29
C GLN A 195 8.98 11.67 -26.58
N LYS A 196 8.72 11.48 -25.29
CA LYS A 196 9.41 10.54 -24.40
C LYS A 196 8.43 9.47 -23.90
N PHE A 197 8.89 8.23 -23.87
CA PHE A 197 8.16 7.04 -23.46
C PHE A 197 8.93 6.34 -22.33
N GLU A 198 8.34 6.29 -21.14
CA GLU A 198 8.99 5.72 -19.96
C GLU A 198 8.07 4.72 -19.27
N LEU A 199 8.50 3.46 -19.15
CA LEU A 199 7.75 2.44 -18.42
C LEU A 199 7.88 2.69 -16.92
N SER A 200 6.73 2.87 -16.26
CA SER A 200 6.62 3.24 -14.85
C SER A 200 5.60 2.32 -14.17
N GLY A 201 6.09 1.18 -13.66
CA GLY A 201 5.25 0.09 -13.15
C GLY A 201 4.33 -0.46 -14.24
N LYS A 202 3.04 -0.58 -13.93
CA LYS A 202 1.99 -1.12 -14.82
C LYS A 202 1.44 -0.11 -15.84
N ALA A 203 2.20 0.95 -16.16
CA ALA A 203 1.82 1.97 -17.14
C ALA A 203 3.02 2.54 -17.90
N VAL A 204 2.74 3.10 -19.07
CA VAL A 204 3.69 3.94 -19.81
C VAL A 204 3.41 5.40 -19.48
N LYS A 205 4.45 6.15 -19.15
CA LYS A 205 4.45 7.61 -19.10
C LYS A 205 4.75 8.16 -20.48
N PHE A 206 3.76 8.83 -21.06
CA PHE A 206 3.89 9.60 -22.28
C PHE A 206 4.15 11.06 -21.91
N THR A 207 5.33 11.56 -22.26
CA THR A 207 5.69 12.95 -22.04
C THR A 207 5.94 13.61 -23.38
N THR A 208 5.32 14.76 -23.61
CA THR A 208 5.68 15.68 -24.69
C THR A 208 6.30 16.91 -24.07
N GLU A 209 7.51 17.26 -24.46
CA GLU A 209 8.19 18.50 -24.08
C GLU A 209 8.32 19.39 -25.30
N THR A 210 8.08 20.67 -25.14
CA THR A 210 8.10 21.65 -26.24
C THR A 210 9.05 22.78 -25.89
N VAL A 211 9.88 23.21 -26.84
CA VAL A 211 10.82 24.33 -26.66
C VAL A 211 10.77 25.24 -27.88
N ASN A 212 10.61 26.54 -27.66
CA ASN A 212 10.74 27.53 -28.73
C ASN A 212 12.22 27.92 -28.92
N LEU A 213 12.79 27.59 -30.08
CA LEU A 213 14.21 27.82 -30.38
C LEU A 213 14.50 29.17 -31.04
N ASP A 214 13.49 29.96 -31.41
CA ASP A 214 13.70 31.24 -32.06
C ASP A 214 13.16 32.45 -31.28
N GLY A 215 13.26 33.64 -31.89
CA GLY A 215 12.93 34.92 -31.26
C GLY A 215 11.45 35.31 -31.33
N THR A 216 10.62 34.56 -32.04
CA THR A 216 9.19 34.81 -32.27
C THR A 216 8.38 34.03 -31.25
N SER A 217 7.30 34.57 -30.70
CA SER A 217 6.43 33.79 -29.81
C SER A 217 5.49 32.91 -30.61
N HIS A 218 5.29 31.67 -30.18
CA HIS A 218 4.48 30.67 -30.87
C HIS A 218 3.41 30.10 -29.95
N ALA A 219 2.17 30.01 -30.40
CA ALA A 219 1.11 29.27 -29.71
C ALA A 219 1.27 27.78 -30.02
N VAL A 220 1.33 26.95 -28.99
CA VAL A 220 1.57 25.50 -29.14
C VAL A 220 0.47 24.72 -28.44
N GLU A 221 -0.05 23.70 -29.12
CA GLU A 221 -1.00 22.75 -28.55
C GLU A 221 -0.58 21.31 -28.88
N VAL A 222 -0.92 20.36 -28.00
CA VAL A 222 -0.58 18.94 -28.13
C VAL A 222 -1.84 18.08 -28.10
N ARG A 223 -1.91 17.06 -28.97
CA ARG A 223 -2.98 16.04 -28.95
C ARG A 223 -2.43 14.63 -29.02
N TYR A 224 -2.85 13.76 -28.11
CA TYR A 224 -2.66 12.30 -28.24
C TYR A 224 -3.93 11.61 -28.73
N LEU A 225 -3.77 10.61 -29.60
CA LEU A 225 -4.81 9.64 -29.97
C LEU A 225 -4.36 8.25 -29.50
N PHE A 226 -5.16 7.60 -28.66
CA PHE A 226 -5.01 6.22 -28.23
C PHE A 226 -6.08 5.36 -28.91
N ASP A 227 -5.68 4.50 -29.84
CA ASP A 227 -6.55 3.55 -30.52
C ASP A 227 -6.76 2.33 -29.63
N THR A 228 -7.92 2.26 -28.97
CA THR A 228 -8.13 1.37 -27.83
C THR A 228 -8.68 0.02 -28.27
N GLN A 229 -7.86 -1.02 -28.16
CA GLN A 229 -8.27 -2.41 -28.23
C GLN A 229 -7.86 -3.13 -26.93
N LEU A 230 -8.83 -3.64 -26.17
CA LEU A 230 -8.57 -4.44 -24.97
C LEU A 230 -8.80 -5.91 -25.23
N ASP A 231 -7.72 -6.68 -25.16
CA ASP A 231 -7.67 -8.08 -25.60
C ASP A 231 -8.20 -8.22 -27.03
N LEU A 232 -9.36 -8.86 -27.21
CA LEU A 232 -10.01 -9.03 -28.51
C LEU A 232 -10.97 -7.89 -28.87
N ASN A 233 -11.32 -7.00 -27.92
CA ASN A 233 -12.33 -5.97 -28.13
C ASN A 233 -11.74 -4.64 -28.61
N ASP A 234 -11.92 -4.38 -29.89
CA ASP A 234 -11.51 -3.17 -30.63
C ASP A 234 -12.43 -1.96 -30.35
N GLY A 235 -13.65 -2.20 -29.88
CA GLY A 235 -14.57 -1.15 -29.42
C GLY A 235 -14.67 -1.10 -27.91
N SER A 236 -13.55 -1.01 -27.19
CA SER A 236 -13.55 -0.94 -25.73
C SER A 236 -14.58 0.08 -25.20
N PRO A 237 -15.51 -0.32 -24.31
CA PRO A 237 -16.33 0.62 -23.55
C PRO A 237 -15.45 1.48 -22.64
N LEU A 238 -15.66 2.80 -22.66
CA LEU A 238 -14.77 3.76 -22.00
C LEU A 238 -15.45 4.39 -20.78
N TYR A 239 -14.75 4.52 -19.67
CA TYR A 239 -15.27 5.07 -18.41
C TYR A 239 -14.41 6.21 -17.89
N ALA A 240 -15.05 7.22 -17.32
CA ALA A 240 -14.40 8.22 -16.48
C ALA A 240 -15.28 8.60 -15.28
N PRO A 241 -14.69 8.95 -14.12
CA PRO A 241 -15.43 9.45 -12.96
C PRO A 241 -16.31 10.65 -13.31
N GLY A 242 -17.55 10.67 -12.80
CA GLY A 242 -18.54 11.72 -13.09
C GLY A 242 -19.17 11.63 -14.49
N ILE A 243 -18.54 10.95 -15.45
CA ILE A 243 -19.05 10.72 -16.81
C ILE A 243 -19.79 9.37 -16.91
N GLY A 244 -19.30 8.36 -16.19
CA GLY A 244 -19.76 6.98 -16.26
C GLY A 244 -19.24 6.25 -17.49
N THR A 245 -19.68 5.00 -17.70
CA THR A 245 -19.28 4.21 -18.87
C THR A 245 -20.04 4.69 -20.10
N LYS A 246 -19.30 4.88 -21.20
CA LYS A 246 -19.78 5.31 -22.50
C LYS A 246 -19.47 4.27 -23.56
N THR A 247 -20.40 4.20 -24.52
CA THR A 247 -20.35 3.35 -25.71
C THR A 247 -20.63 4.15 -26.98
N TYR A 248 -20.86 5.46 -26.81
CA TYR A 248 -21.16 6.46 -27.82
C TYR A 248 -20.17 7.59 -27.70
N GLU A 249 -19.87 8.25 -28.81
CA GLU A 249 -18.93 9.37 -28.80
C GLU A 249 -19.36 10.41 -27.78
N THR A 250 -18.41 10.89 -26.99
CA THR A 250 -18.67 11.77 -25.86
C THR A 250 -17.58 12.83 -25.81
N ASP A 251 -17.98 14.09 -25.92
CA ASP A 251 -17.11 15.25 -25.70
C ASP A 251 -17.02 15.56 -24.20
N ILE A 252 -15.81 15.77 -23.70
CA ILE A 252 -15.52 16.03 -22.29
C ILE A 252 -14.61 17.26 -22.22
N PRO A 253 -15.18 18.48 -22.23
CA PRO A 253 -14.40 19.70 -22.04
C PRO A 253 -13.96 19.85 -20.58
N ASN A 254 -12.74 20.35 -20.36
CA ASN A 254 -12.15 20.60 -19.04
C ASN A 254 -12.35 19.43 -18.04
N PRO A 255 -11.91 18.20 -18.36
CA PRO A 255 -12.09 17.05 -17.48
C PRO A 255 -11.65 17.38 -16.05
N GLN A 256 -12.51 17.08 -15.07
CA GLN A 256 -12.27 17.34 -13.63
C GLN A 256 -11.87 16.06 -12.88
N PHE A 257 -11.42 15.05 -13.61
CA PHE A 257 -10.96 13.77 -13.10
C PHE A 257 -9.53 13.52 -13.56
N SER A 258 -8.81 12.69 -12.81
CA SER A 258 -7.42 12.33 -13.07
C SER A 258 -7.26 10.95 -13.71
N MET A 259 -8.33 10.16 -13.84
CA MET A 259 -8.25 8.80 -14.42
C MET A 259 -9.43 8.46 -15.32
N TRP A 260 -9.19 7.57 -16.28
CA TRP A 260 -10.19 6.94 -17.14
C TRP A 260 -9.85 5.46 -17.34
N LYS A 261 -10.80 4.66 -17.82
CA LYS A 261 -10.65 3.21 -18.03
C LYS A 261 -11.19 2.78 -19.38
N GLY A 262 -10.62 1.71 -19.93
CA GLY A 262 -11.22 0.91 -20.99
C GLY A 262 -11.61 -0.47 -20.45
N TYR A 263 -12.63 -1.09 -21.04
CA TYR A 263 -13.09 -2.43 -20.71
C TYR A 263 -13.00 -3.40 -21.89
N ASP A 264 -12.67 -4.66 -21.64
CA ASP A 264 -12.76 -5.72 -22.65
C ASP A 264 -14.22 -6.09 -22.95
N ILE A 265 -15.07 -6.18 -21.92
CA ILE A 265 -16.49 -6.50 -21.99
C ILE A 265 -17.25 -5.62 -21.00
N TYR A 266 -18.49 -5.24 -21.33
CA TYR A 266 -19.37 -4.50 -20.43
C TYR A 266 -20.75 -5.17 -20.38
N PRO A 267 -21.42 -5.28 -19.21
CA PRO A 267 -21.13 -4.61 -17.93
C PRO A 267 -20.10 -5.27 -17.00
N ASN A 268 -19.70 -6.52 -17.27
CA ASN A 268 -18.82 -7.30 -16.39
C ASN A 268 -17.46 -7.53 -17.09
N PRO A 269 -16.50 -6.61 -16.98
CA PRO A 269 -15.19 -6.76 -17.59
C PRO A 269 -14.39 -7.88 -16.93
N ASN A 270 -13.61 -8.62 -17.73
CA ASN A 270 -12.57 -9.52 -17.21
C ASN A 270 -11.18 -8.87 -17.29
N PHE A 271 -11.06 -7.80 -18.06
CA PHE A 271 -9.81 -7.08 -18.29
C PHE A 271 -10.09 -5.59 -18.51
N GLU A 272 -9.30 -4.74 -17.85
CA GLU A 272 -9.42 -3.29 -17.96
C GLU A 272 -8.06 -2.63 -18.20
N SER A 273 -8.08 -1.54 -18.95
CA SER A 273 -6.96 -0.60 -19.04
C SER A 273 -7.24 0.62 -18.17
N LYS A 274 -6.18 1.30 -17.75
CA LYS A 274 -6.23 2.53 -16.97
C LYS A 274 -5.40 3.60 -17.66
N GLY A 275 -6.02 4.76 -17.85
CA GLY A 275 -5.33 5.97 -18.25
C GLY A 275 -5.37 7.01 -17.13
N ALA A 276 -4.26 7.74 -16.95
CA ALA A 276 -4.14 8.75 -15.91
C ALA A 276 -3.60 10.07 -16.45
N LEU A 277 -4.22 11.16 -16.03
CA LEU A 277 -4.01 12.53 -16.50
C LEU A 277 -3.14 13.26 -15.48
N SER A 278 -1.84 13.35 -15.76
CA SER A 278 -0.88 14.01 -14.86
C SER A 278 -0.81 15.51 -15.12
N THR A 279 -0.70 15.89 -16.38
CA THR A 279 -1.08 17.22 -16.83
C THR A 279 -2.56 17.17 -17.23
N GLN A 280 -3.41 17.99 -16.63
CA GLN A 280 -4.83 18.01 -16.96
C GLN A 280 -5.02 18.47 -18.42
N PRO A 281 -5.65 17.66 -19.30
CA PRO A 281 -6.00 18.11 -20.65
C PRO A 281 -7.16 19.10 -20.61
N ASP A 282 -7.19 20.02 -21.57
CA ASP A 282 -8.26 21.00 -21.77
C ASP A 282 -9.51 20.35 -22.39
N ARG A 283 -9.32 19.23 -23.10
CA ARG A 283 -10.42 18.46 -23.70
C ARG A 283 -10.05 16.99 -23.81
N MET A 284 -11.05 16.14 -23.60
CA MET A 284 -10.97 14.70 -23.83
C MET A 284 -12.17 14.26 -24.66
N VAL A 285 -11.97 13.31 -25.58
CA VAL A 285 -13.06 12.75 -26.39
C VAL A 285 -12.98 11.24 -26.39
N PHE A 286 -14.08 10.58 -26.05
CA PHE A 286 -14.32 9.18 -26.36
C PHE A 286 -14.91 9.12 -27.77
N ALA A 287 -14.30 8.38 -28.69
CA ALA A 287 -14.57 8.51 -30.12
C ALA A 287 -14.66 7.16 -30.83
N TRP A 288 -15.32 7.14 -31.99
CA TRP A 288 -15.26 6.03 -32.93
C TRP A 288 -14.04 6.24 -33.84
N TRP A 289 -13.04 5.37 -33.69
CA TRP A 289 -11.73 5.54 -34.33
C TRP A 289 -11.79 5.71 -35.86
N PRO A 290 -12.64 4.98 -36.61
CA PRO A 290 -12.72 5.09 -38.07
C PRO A 290 -13.01 6.49 -38.58
N ASN A 291 -13.71 7.32 -37.81
CA ASN A 291 -13.93 8.70 -38.18
C ASN A 291 -12.86 9.64 -37.58
N ALA A 292 -12.46 9.40 -36.33
CA ALA A 292 -11.47 10.24 -35.63
C ALA A 292 -10.13 10.32 -36.39
N THR A 293 -9.69 9.24 -37.02
CA THR A 293 -8.42 9.18 -37.78
C THR A 293 -8.37 10.12 -39.00
N TYR A 294 -9.53 10.57 -39.52
CA TYR A 294 -9.57 11.55 -40.61
C TYR A 294 -9.29 13.00 -40.19
N TYR A 295 -9.23 13.27 -38.88
CA TYR A 295 -9.04 14.60 -38.32
C TYR A 295 -7.67 14.67 -37.64
N ALA A 296 -6.75 15.45 -38.21
CA ALA A 296 -5.44 15.65 -37.62
C ALA A 296 -5.49 16.56 -36.38
N TRP A 297 -6.56 17.32 -36.18
CA TRP A 297 -6.75 18.14 -34.98
C TRP A 297 -8.21 18.21 -34.48
N ASP A 298 -9.02 19.08 -35.10
CA ASP A 298 -10.35 19.46 -34.63
C ASP A 298 -11.40 18.40 -34.97
N TYR A 299 -11.59 17.47 -34.04
CA TYR A 299 -12.60 16.43 -34.13
C TYR A 299 -13.86 16.83 -33.37
N THR A 300 -15.01 16.69 -34.04
CA THR A 300 -16.34 16.95 -33.47
C THR A 300 -17.07 15.62 -33.27
N PRO A 301 -17.25 15.15 -32.02
CA PRO A 301 -17.96 13.90 -31.76
C PRO A 301 -19.47 14.01 -32.06
N ASP A 302 -20.04 12.97 -32.68
CA ASP A 302 -21.48 12.79 -32.84
C ASP A 302 -22.01 11.94 -31.68
N PRO A 303 -22.82 12.50 -30.76
CA PRO A 303 -23.36 11.75 -29.61
C PRO A 303 -24.27 10.56 -30.00
N ASN A 304 -24.67 10.45 -31.28
CA ASN A 304 -25.42 9.31 -31.80
C ASN A 304 -24.53 8.24 -32.43
N GLN A 305 -23.25 8.53 -32.67
CA GLN A 305 -22.28 7.59 -33.17
C GLN A 305 -21.83 6.67 -32.03
N ARG A 306 -21.93 5.37 -32.29
CA ARG A 306 -21.54 4.32 -31.35
C ARG A 306 -20.14 3.82 -31.69
N PHE A 307 -19.31 3.61 -30.69
CA PHE A 307 -17.99 2.98 -30.86
C PHE A 307 -17.91 1.57 -30.26
N TYR A 308 -18.92 1.15 -29.50
CA TYR A 308 -19.04 -0.21 -28.97
C TYR A 308 -20.43 -0.80 -29.19
N THR A 309 -20.50 -1.96 -29.84
CA THR A 309 -21.73 -2.75 -29.95
C THR A 309 -21.64 -4.04 -29.14
N PRO A 310 -22.51 -4.25 -28.12
CA PRO A 310 -22.50 -5.48 -27.32
C PRO A 310 -22.57 -6.75 -28.20
N GLY A 311 -21.62 -7.66 -27.98
CA GLY A 311 -21.48 -8.92 -28.74
C GLY A 311 -20.61 -8.82 -30.00
N TYR A 312 -20.13 -7.64 -30.36
CA TYR A 312 -19.20 -7.41 -31.46
C TYR A 312 -17.89 -6.86 -30.90
N LEU A 313 -16.78 -7.46 -31.30
CA LEU A 313 -15.45 -7.16 -30.75
C LEU A 313 -14.52 -6.50 -31.78
N THR A 314 -14.96 -6.31 -33.02
CA THR A 314 -14.11 -5.82 -34.11
C THR A 314 -14.84 -4.79 -34.96
N TYR A 315 -14.07 -4.02 -35.73
CA TYR A 315 -14.59 -3.20 -36.82
C TYR A 315 -15.52 -3.99 -37.78
N PRO A 316 -16.57 -3.35 -38.34
CA PRO A 316 -16.99 -1.95 -38.15
C PRO A 316 -17.86 -1.67 -36.93
N GLU A 317 -18.39 -2.70 -36.26
CA GLU A 317 -19.40 -2.53 -35.21
C GLU A 317 -18.83 -2.03 -33.87
N SER A 318 -17.54 -2.24 -33.63
CA SER A 318 -16.82 -1.90 -32.41
C SER A 318 -15.39 -1.47 -32.75
N ASP A 319 -15.07 -0.19 -32.60
CA ASP A 319 -13.78 0.41 -32.98
C ASP A 319 -13.59 1.77 -32.28
N SER A 320 -12.90 1.79 -31.15
CA SER A 320 -12.92 2.89 -30.17
C SER A 320 -11.57 3.57 -30.02
N CYS A 321 -11.58 4.86 -29.72
CA CYS A 321 -10.35 5.56 -29.35
C CYS A 321 -10.58 6.68 -28.34
N VAL A 322 -9.47 7.17 -27.78
CA VAL A 322 -9.44 8.31 -26.87
C VAL A 322 -8.55 9.40 -27.43
N LEU A 323 -9.10 10.62 -27.50
CA LEU A 323 -8.38 11.83 -27.86
C LEU A 323 -8.15 12.68 -26.62
N LEU A 324 -6.93 13.13 -26.38
CA LEU A 324 -6.57 14.05 -25.29
C LEU A 324 -5.89 15.29 -25.86
N TYR A 325 -6.33 16.48 -25.45
CA TYR A 325 -5.86 17.77 -25.97
C TYR A 325 -5.30 18.65 -24.84
N TRP A 326 -4.16 19.29 -25.07
CA TRP A 326 -3.54 20.28 -24.19
C TRP A 326 -3.21 21.55 -24.96
N ASP A 327 -3.64 22.71 -24.45
CA ASP A 327 -3.15 24.03 -24.83
C ASP A 327 -1.92 24.36 -23.98
N ILE A 328 -0.74 24.32 -24.60
CA ILE A 328 0.53 24.64 -23.92
C ILE A 328 0.69 26.16 -23.74
N GLY A 329 -0.14 26.94 -24.44
CA GLY A 329 -0.11 28.39 -24.44
C GLY A 329 0.93 28.98 -25.40
N THR A 330 1.18 30.27 -25.23
CA THR A 330 2.16 31.01 -26.05
C THR A 330 3.57 30.88 -25.47
N LEU A 331 4.45 30.17 -26.18
CA LEU A 331 5.86 30.04 -25.84
C LEU A 331 6.64 31.25 -26.37
N HIS A 332 7.18 32.06 -25.47
CA HIS A 332 8.16 33.11 -25.82
C HIS A 332 9.51 32.51 -26.24
N ALA A 333 10.45 33.35 -26.68
CA ALA A 333 11.79 32.91 -27.08
C ALA A 333 12.49 32.14 -25.95
N GLY A 334 12.89 30.89 -26.22
CA GLY A 334 13.44 29.97 -25.22
C GLY A 334 12.42 29.41 -24.22
N GLY A 335 11.14 29.77 -24.35
CA GLY A 335 10.05 29.28 -23.53
C GLY A 335 9.81 27.79 -23.75
N THR A 336 9.37 27.13 -22.69
CA THR A 336 9.14 25.68 -22.68
C THR A 336 7.76 25.34 -22.16
N GLY A 337 7.30 24.14 -22.49
CA GLY A 337 6.02 23.60 -22.03
C GLY A 337 6.03 22.07 -22.06
N SER A 338 5.05 21.45 -21.41
CA SER A 338 4.97 19.98 -21.38
C SER A 338 3.54 19.47 -21.16
N ALA A 339 3.24 18.33 -21.78
CA ALA A 339 2.04 17.53 -21.53
C ALA A 339 2.44 16.11 -21.10
N VAL A 340 1.84 15.64 -20.00
CA VAL A 340 2.11 14.31 -19.43
C VAL A 340 0.82 13.53 -19.24
N THR A 341 0.76 12.34 -19.82
CA THR A 341 -0.33 11.37 -19.61
C THR A 341 0.24 9.96 -19.46
N TYR A 342 -0.56 9.06 -18.90
CA TYR A 342 -0.16 7.67 -18.71
C TYR A 342 -1.24 6.71 -19.17
N TYR A 343 -0.82 5.53 -19.64
CA TYR A 343 -1.75 4.48 -20.06
C TYR A 343 -1.15 3.09 -19.84
N GLY A 344 -1.95 2.13 -19.36
CA GLY A 344 -1.50 0.78 -19.03
C GLY A 344 -2.57 -0.13 -18.42
N VAL A 345 -2.13 -1.17 -17.71
CA VAL A 345 -2.99 -2.09 -16.91
C VAL A 345 -3.14 -1.63 -15.45
N GLY A 346 -2.40 -0.60 -15.04
CA GLY A 346 -2.42 -0.03 -13.70
C GLY A 346 -2.16 1.47 -13.69
N ALA A 347 -2.17 2.07 -12.49
CA ALA A 347 -1.86 3.49 -12.32
C ALA A 347 -0.39 3.82 -12.64
N PRO A 348 -0.07 5.08 -12.98
CA PRO A 348 1.28 5.52 -13.25
C PRO A 348 2.16 5.63 -12.01
N GLY A 349 3.40 5.15 -12.12
CA GLY A 349 4.23 4.92 -10.94
C GLY A 349 3.58 3.92 -9.98
N GLY A 350 2.64 3.12 -10.51
CA GLY A 350 1.71 2.30 -9.76
C GLY A 350 2.46 1.42 -8.83
N THR A 351 2.43 1.84 -7.58
CA THR A 351 2.86 1.04 -6.46
C THR A 351 2.12 -0.27 -6.55
N ASP A 352 2.86 -1.36 -6.62
CA ASP A 352 2.26 -2.65 -6.89
C ASP A 352 1.45 -3.10 -5.66
N ILE A 353 0.18 -2.70 -5.63
CA ILE A 353 -0.75 -3.05 -4.55
C ILE A 353 -1.17 -4.51 -4.62
N SER A 354 -0.75 -5.26 -5.66
CA SER A 354 -1.02 -6.70 -5.72
C SER A 354 -0.44 -7.44 -4.53
N ALA A 355 0.71 -6.99 -4.01
CA ALA A 355 1.28 -7.54 -2.78
C ALA A 355 0.35 -7.37 -1.57
N VAL A 356 -0.34 -6.22 -1.48
CA VAL A 356 -1.32 -5.95 -0.42
C VAL A 356 -2.60 -6.74 -0.64
N GLU A 357 -3.08 -6.83 -1.88
CA GLU A 357 -4.23 -7.65 -2.24
C GLU A 357 -3.99 -9.13 -1.89
N ASP A 358 -2.84 -9.67 -2.27
CA ASP A 358 -2.42 -11.04 -1.98
C ASP A 358 -2.30 -11.27 -0.46
N ALA A 359 -1.77 -10.30 0.29
CA ALA A 359 -1.68 -10.39 1.74
C ALA A 359 -3.05 -10.38 2.42
N LEU A 360 -3.99 -9.56 1.94
CA LEU A 360 -5.38 -9.57 2.40
C LEU A 360 -6.06 -10.91 2.11
N ASP A 361 -5.80 -11.51 0.95
CA ASP A 361 -6.32 -12.83 0.61
C ASP A 361 -5.72 -13.94 1.48
N ARG A 362 -4.41 -13.90 1.76
CA ARG A 362 -3.78 -14.83 2.72
C ARG A 362 -4.41 -14.71 4.10
N TYR A 363 -4.60 -13.49 4.59
CA TYR A 363 -5.26 -13.22 5.87
C TYR A 363 -6.68 -13.80 5.89
N GLN A 364 -7.51 -13.48 4.89
CA GLN A 364 -8.88 -13.99 4.80
C GLN A 364 -8.94 -15.52 4.76
N GLN A 365 -8.08 -16.15 3.95
CA GLN A 365 -7.97 -17.60 3.86
C GLN A 365 -7.55 -18.21 5.20
N ARG A 366 -6.66 -17.54 5.94
CA ARG A 366 -6.21 -18.04 7.23
C ARG A 366 -7.30 -17.95 8.30
N VAL A 367 -8.02 -16.84 8.38
CA VAL A 367 -9.18 -16.71 9.28
C VAL A 367 -10.27 -17.74 8.93
N ASN A 368 -10.51 -17.97 7.64
CA ASN A 368 -11.44 -19.01 7.20
C ASN A 368 -11.01 -20.41 7.65
N ARG A 369 -9.71 -20.72 7.57
CA ARG A 369 -9.15 -21.98 8.05
C ARG A 369 -9.26 -22.10 9.56
N PHE A 370 -9.05 -21.02 10.30
CA PHE A 370 -9.22 -21.01 11.75
C PHE A 370 -10.62 -21.46 12.17
N TYR A 371 -11.68 -20.97 11.51
CA TYR A 371 -13.06 -21.43 11.78
C TYR A 371 -13.22 -22.94 11.55
N ASP A 372 -12.65 -23.46 10.47
CA ASP A 372 -12.73 -24.90 10.13
C ASP A 372 -11.92 -25.75 11.12
N ASP A 373 -10.67 -25.36 11.41
CA ASP A 373 -9.76 -26.03 12.34
C ASP A 373 -10.37 -26.08 13.74
N TYR A 374 -10.97 -24.98 14.18
CA TYR A 374 -11.66 -24.87 15.46
C TYR A 374 -12.84 -25.85 15.55
N ALA A 375 -13.77 -25.81 14.60
CA ALA A 375 -14.92 -26.72 14.58
C ALA A 375 -14.47 -28.18 14.52
N ASN A 376 -13.40 -28.46 13.76
CA ASN A 376 -12.84 -29.79 13.61
C ASN A 376 -12.19 -30.30 14.91
N ALA A 377 -11.42 -29.48 15.62
CA ALA A 377 -10.79 -29.86 16.88
C ALA A 377 -11.82 -30.21 17.96
N PHE A 378 -12.88 -29.40 18.09
CA PHE A 378 -13.96 -29.67 19.05
C PHE A 378 -14.79 -30.90 18.69
N ALA A 379 -15.08 -31.09 17.39
CA ALA A 379 -15.76 -32.28 16.91
C ALA A 379 -14.94 -33.55 17.18
N GLU A 380 -13.64 -33.49 16.96
CA GLU A 380 -12.71 -34.60 17.18
C GLU A 380 -12.57 -34.95 18.67
N ALA A 381 -12.34 -33.95 19.53
CA ALA A 381 -12.25 -34.15 20.98
C ALA A 381 -13.53 -34.80 21.55
N ASN A 382 -14.71 -34.30 21.17
CA ASN A 382 -15.98 -34.89 21.60
C ASN A 382 -16.22 -36.28 20.99
N ALA A 383 -15.79 -36.52 19.75
CA ALA A 383 -15.92 -37.83 19.12
C ALA A 383 -15.07 -38.89 19.84
N ILE A 384 -13.83 -38.57 20.22
CA ILE A 384 -12.94 -39.45 20.99
C ILE A 384 -13.60 -39.83 22.33
N LEU A 385 -14.07 -38.83 23.08
CA LEU A 385 -14.67 -39.04 24.40
C LEU A 385 -16.00 -39.81 24.31
N TYR A 386 -16.85 -39.47 23.34
CA TYR A 386 -18.11 -40.19 23.10
C TYR A 386 -17.86 -41.63 22.62
N LYS A 387 -16.88 -41.85 21.74
CA LYS A 387 -16.53 -43.20 21.28
C LYS A 387 -16.03 -44.07 22.43
N LYS A 388 -15.30 -43.47 23.38
CA LYS A 388 -14.76 -44.17 24.55
C LYS A 388 -15.83 -44.49 25.60
N TYR A 389 -16.66 -43.53 25.98
CA TYR A 389 -17.54 -43.62 27.15
C TYR A 389 -19.04 -43.71 26.82
N GLY A 390 -19.44 -43.39 25.58
CA GLY A 390 -20.81 -43.51 25.09
C GLY A 390 -21.79 -42.57 25.76
N GLU A 391 -23.01 -43.06 25.94
CA GLU A 391 -24.11 -42.34 26.59
C GLU A 391 -23.71 -41.82 27.98
N SER A 392 -22.85 -42.54 28.71
CA SER A 392 -22.33 -42.06 30.00
C SER A 392 -21.57 -40.73 29.90
N TYR A 393 -20.87 -40.46 28.79
CA TYR A 393 -20.24 -39.15 28.57
C TYR A 393 -21.26 -38.10 28.14
N SER A 394 -22.10 -38.39 27.14
CA SER A 394 -23.09 -37.41 26.65
C SER A 394 -24.11 -37.03 27.72
N ASP A 395 -24.59 -37.98 28.52
CA ASP A 395 -25.58 -37.77 29.57
C ASP A 395 -24.99 -36.89 30.67
N ASN A 396 -23.77 -37.17 31.14
CA ASN A 396 -23.13 -36.36 32.18
C ASN A 396 -22.83 -34.93 31.70
N VAL A 397 -22.41 -34.74 30.44
CA VAL A 397 -22.17 -33.41 29.86
C VAL A 397 -23.48 -32.64 29.71
N THR A 398 -24.52 -33.28 29.14
CA THR A 398 -25.83 -32.63 28.92
C THR A 398 -26.55 -32.38 30.23
N ASP A 399 -26.58 -33.32 31.18
CA ASP A 399 -27.19 -33.14 32.50
C ASP A 399 -26.54 -31.99 33.28
N TYR A 400 -25.22 -31.80 33.15
CA TYR A 400 -24.54 -30.66 33.78
C TYR A 400 -25.05 -29.31 33.25
N PHE A 401 -25.09 -29.14 31.93
CA PHE A 401 -25.64 -27.91 31.34
C PHE A 401 -27.14 -27.75 31.60
N GLY A 402 -27.91 -28.85 31.65
CA GLY A 402 -29.32 -28.81 32.04
C GLY A 402 -29.51 -28.37 33.50
N TYR A 403 -28.64 -28.81 34.42
CA TYR A 403 -28.65 -28.38 35.82
C TYR A 403 -28.34 -26.89 35.94
N ARG A 404 -27.33 -26.39 35.21
CA ARG A 404 -27.00 -24.96 35.16
C ARG A 404 -28.11 -24.11 34.53
N ALA A 405 -28.90 -24.70 33.63
CA ALA A 405 -30.04 -24.08 32.97
C ALA A 405 -31.36 -24.13 33.78
N ASP A 406 -31.33 -24.66 35.01
CA ASP A 406 -32.52 -24.85 35.87
C ASP A 406 -33.60 -25.73 35.23
N ILE A 407 -33.20 -26.76 34.47
CA ILE A 407 -34.10 -27.73 33.86
C ILE A 407 -34.41 -28.84 34.87
N ASP A 408 -35.70 -29.06 35.15
CA ASP A 408 -36.17 -30.13 36.03
C ASP A 408 -35.78 -31.55 35.50
N ASP A 409 -35.60 -32.50 36.41
CA ASP A 409 -35.31 -33.94 36.15
C ASP A 409 -33.92 -34.32 35.58
N VAL A 410 -32.92 -33.43 35.60
CA VAL A 410 -31.51 -33.79 35.28
C VAL A 410 -30.75 -34.29 36.52
N CYS A 411 -29.90 -35.34 36.35
CA CYS A 411 -29.25 -36.03 37.48
C CYS A 411 -27.72 -35.92 37.44
N VAL A 412 -27.17 -34.80 37.93
CA VAL A 412 -25.71 -34.58 38.03
C VAL A 412 -25.18 -35.02 39.39
N SER A 413 -24.06 -35.75 39.40
CA SER A 413 -23.38 -36.15 40.64
C SER A 413 -22.88 -34.93 41.42
N GLN A 414 -22.92 -34.98 42.76
CA GLN A 414 -22.46 -33.88 43.61
C GLN A 414 -20.97 -33.56 43.38
N GLU A 415 -20.17 -34.57 43.04
CA GLU A 415 -18.75 -34.43 42.71
C GLU A 415 -18.56 -33.59 41.43
N LEU A 416 -19.31 -33.89 40.36
CA LEU A 416 -19.27 -33.12 39.12
C LEU A 416 -19.75 -31.68 39.33
N LYS A 417 -20.82 -31.47 40.11
CA LYS A 417 -21.29 -30.12 40.46
C LYS A 417 -20.21 -29.31 41.14
N ASN A 418 -19.60 -29.85 42.19
CA ASN A 418 -18.57 -29.14 42.95
C ASN A 418 -17.37 -28.75 42.08
N ILE A 419 -16.91 -29.65 41.19
CA ILE A 419 -15.76 -29.40 40.33
C ILE A 419 -16.08 -28.39 39.23
N LEU A 420 -17.25 -28.53 38.58
CA LEU A 420 -17.59 -27.75 37.40
C LEU A 420 -18.22 -26.40 37.75
N ASP A 421 -18.98 -26.26 38.84
CA ASP A 421 -19.52 -24.95 39.27
C ASP A 421 -18.40 -23.98 39.68
N GLU A 422 -17.29 -24.49 40.23
CA GLU A 422 -16.10 -23.71 40.58
C GLU A 422 -15.32 -23.28 39.32
N ARG A 423 -15.19 -24.18 38.33
CA ARG A 423 -14.41 -23.94 37.10
C ARG A 423 -15.19 -23.21 36.01
N LEU A 424 -16.52 -23.24 36.07
CA LEU A 424 -17.39 -22.82 34.98
C LEU A 424 -18.54 -21.92 35.44
N PRO A 425 -18.28 -20.65 35.75
CA PRO A 425 -19.35 -19.69 36.03
C PRO A 425 -20.10 -19.35 34.73
N ILE A 426 -21.18 -20.09 34.45
CA ILE A 426 -22.04 -19.89 33.27
C ILE A 426 -23.44 -19.42 33.67
N ALA A 427 -24.00 -18.45 32.95
CA ALA A 427 -25.36 -17.96 33.16
C ALA A 427 -26.41 -19.01 32.73
N PRO A 428 -27.58 -19.09 33.38
CA PRO A 428 -28.61 -20.08 33.05
C PRO A 428 -29.07 -20.06 31.59
N GLU A 429 -29.17 -18.88 30.98
CA GLU A 429 -29.58 -18.73 29.57
C GLU A 429 -28.54 -19.34 28.61
N GLU A 430 -27.26 -19.10 28.88
CA GLU A 430 -26.16 -19.66 28.08
C GLU A 430 -26.02 -21.18 28.30
N ALA A 431 -26.24 -21.64 29.54
CA ALA A 431 -26.30 -23.06 29.85
C ALA A 431 -27.44 -23.75 29.12
N ASN A 432 -28.60 -23.10 28.97
CA ASN A 432 -29.75 -23.64 28.24
C ASN A 432 -29.44 -23.82 26.73
N LEU A 433 -28.77 -22.83 26.10
CA LEU A 433 -28.33 -22.95 24.71
C LEU A 433 -27.40 -24.16 24.52
N ARG A 434 -26.42 -24.31 25.41
CA ARG A 434 -25.48 -25.45 25.37
C ARG A 434 -26.18 -26.78 25.62
N TYR A 435 -27.12 -26.83 26.56
CA TYR A 435 -27.93 -28.02 26.82
C TYR A 435 -28.67 -28.48 25.56
N LEU A 436 -29.41 -27.56 24.91
CA LEU A 436 -30.20 -27.89 23.73
C LEU A 436 -29.32 -28.30 22.55
N PHE A 437 -28.25 -27.54 22.27
CA PHE A 437 -27.27 -27.86 21.22
C PHE A 437 -26.62 -29.23 21.43
N LEU A 438 -26.07 -29.49 22.62
CA LEU A 438 -25.35 -30.74 22.91
C LEU A 438 -26.30 -31.95 22.91
N LYS A 439 -27.53 -31.78 23.42
CA LYS A 439 -28.55 -32.83 23.39
C LYS A 439 -28.92 -33.24 21.97
N GLU A 440 -29.11 -32.25 21.08
CA GLU A 440 -29.40 -32.50 19.67
C GLU A 440 -28.19 -33.14 18.96
N MET A 441 -26.99 -32.59 19.16
CA MET A 441 -25.74 -33.09 18.57
C MET A 441 -25.44 -34.53 18.99
N PHE A 442 -25.45 -34.85 20.29
CA PHE A 442 -25.20 -36.22 20.77
C PHE A 442 -26.30 -37.20 20.33
N GLY A 443 -27.55 -36.75 20.23
CA GLY A 443 -28.66 -37.55 19.71
C GLY A 443 -28.52 -37.96 18.24
N SER A 444 -27.61 -37.32 17.49
CA SER A 444 -27.35 -37.64 16.08
C SER A 444 -26.43 -38.85 15.86
N VAL A 445 -25.82 -39.40 16.93
CA VAL A 445 -24.80 -40.45 16.85
C VAL A 445 -25.04 -41.60 17.83
N ASN A 446 -24.45 -42.76 17.56
CA ASN A 446 -24.43 -43.89 18.49
C ASN A 446 -23.05 -44.57 18.52
N GLN A 447 -22.79 -45.41 19.53
CA GLN A 447 -21.48 -46.07 19.69
C GLN A 447 -21.12 -47.08 18.59
N GLU A 448 -22.06 -47.52 17.76
CA GLU A 448 -21.79 -48.44 16.65
C GLU A 448 -21.10 -47.71 15.48
N MET A 449 -21.32 -46.40 15.34
CA MET A 449 -20.64 -45.55 14.36
C MET A 449 -19.13 -45.52 14.62
N THR A 450 -18.35 -45.40 13.55
CA THR A 450 -16.90 -45.16 13.65
C THR A 450 -16.63 -43.78 14.26
N GLU A 451 -15.45 -43.62 14.85
CA GLU A 451 -15.03 -42.32 15.42
C GLU A 451 -15.04 -41.21 14.36
N THR A 452 -14.63 -41.52 13.11
CA THR A 452 -14.69 -40.60 11.98
C THR A 452 -16.13 -40.20 11.62
N GLU A 453 -17.07 -41.13 11.64
CA GLU A 453 -18.50 -40.81 11.38
C GLU A 453 -19.07 -39.93 12.49
N ILE A 454 -18.73 -40.21 13.75
CA ILE A 454 -19.13 -39.39 14.91
C ILE A 454 -18.55 -37.97 14.77
N LYS A 455 -17.24 -37.86 14.50
CA LYS A 455 -16.54 -36.60 14.27
C LYS A 455 -17.19 -35.79 13.15
N ASN A 456 -17.48 -36.40 12.00
CA ASN A 456 -18.10 -35.71 10.88
C ASN A 456 -19.51 -35.20 11.21
N SER A 457 -20.28 -35.96 12.01
CA SER A 457 -21.59 -35.52 12.50
C SER A 457 -21.43 -34.29 13.41
N PHE A 458 -20.57 -34.37 14.42
CA PHE A 458 -20.32 -33.26 15.35
C PHE A 458 -19.78 -32.02 14.64
N TYR A 459 -18.87 -32.17 13.69
CA TYR A 459 -18.35 -31.07 12.87
C TYR A 459 -19.49 -30.33 12.15
N SER A 460 -20.43 -31.07 11.55
CA SER A 460 -21.57 -30.48 10.85
C SER A 460 -22.51 -29.71 11.81
N TYR A 461 -22.67 -30.18 13.05
CA TYR A 461 -23.42 -29.47 14.09
C TYR A 461 -22.72 -28.18 14.53
N TYR A 462 -21.41 -28.22 14.81
CA TYR A 462 -20.63 -27.01 15.15
C TYR A 462 -20.66 -25.99 14.01
N MET A 463 -20.56 -26.45 12.76
CA MET A 463 -20.68 -25.59 11.58
C MET A 463 -22.10 -25.07 11.35
N GLY A 464 -23.13 -25.68 11.94
CA GLY A 464 -24.54 -25.34 11.67
C GLY A 464 -25.02 -25.77 10.28
N THR A 465 -24.39 -26.78 9.70
CA THR A 465 -24.68 -27.28 8.35
C THR A 465 -25.51 -28.56 8.36
N THR A 466 -25.86 -29.09 9.53
CA THR A 466 -26.72 -30.26 9.67
C THR A 466 -28.15 -29.94 9.23
N ALA A 467 -28.69 -30.76 8.33
CA ALA A 467 -30.05 -30.61 7.85
C ALA A 467 -31.07 -30.82 8.99
N GLY A 468 -31.92 -29.83 9.23
CA GLY A 468 -32.93 -29.88 10.29
C GLY A 468 -32.40 -29.55 11.68
N GLN A 469 -31.19 -28.99 11.78
CA GLN A 469 -30.66 -28.51 13.05
C GLN A 469 -31.52 -27.36 13.59
N GLU A 470 -32.01 -27.49 14.82
CA GLU A 470 -32.86 -26.48 15.47
C GLU A 470 -32.09 -25.63 16.49
N ASN A 471 -31.04 -26.19 17.10
CA ASN A 471 -30.28 -25.53 18.17
C ASN A 471 -28.83 -25.29 17.76
N PHE A 472 -28.31 -24.11 18.08
CA PHE A 472 -26.95 -23.70 17.75
C PHE A 472 -26.19 -23.24 18.99
N LEU A 473 -24.87 -23.42 18.96
CA LEU A 473 -24.00 -23.04 20.08
C LEU A 473 -23.86 -21.51 20.21
N LEU A 474 -24.04 -20.77 19.12
CA LEU A 474 -23.83 -19.32 19.02
C LEU A 474 -25.16 -18.58 18.77
N GLY A 475 -26.17 -18.89 19.60
CA GLY A 475 -27.52 -18.34 19.46
C GLY A 475 -28.31 -19.03 18.35
N ASP A 476 -28.58 -18.31 17.26
CA ASP A 476 -29.36 -18.76 16.10
C ASP A 476 -28.50 -19.15 14.88
N HIS A 477 -27.18 -19.24 15.07
CA HIS A 477 -26.21 -19.43 14.00
C HIS A 477 -25.14 -20.47 14.35
N GLY A 478 -24.72 -21.25 13.35
CA GLY A 478 -23.50 -22.07 13.44
C GLY A 478 -22.25 -21.32 12.97
N ILE A 479 -21.09 -21.93 13.16
CA ILE A 479 -19.79 -21.31 12.78
C ILE A 479 -19.74 -20.96 11.29
N ASN A 480 -20.41 -21.73 10.41
CA ASN A 480 -20.44 -21.43 8.98
C ASN A 480 -21.16 -20.11 8.67
N ALA A 481 -22.18 -19.73 9.43
CA ALA A 481 -22.88 -18.46 9.23
C ALA A 481 -21.98 -17.27 9.61
N LEU A 482 -21.25 -17.37 10.72
CA LEU A 482 -20.25 -16.36 11.12
C LEU A 482 -19.11 -16.25 10.10
N LYS A 483 -18.63 -17.39 9.59
CA LYS A 483 -17.64 -17.44 8.51
C LYS A 483 -18.14 -16.74 7.25
N GLN A 484 -19.41 -16.92 6.87
CA GLN A 484 -20.01 -16.25 5.72
C GLN A 484 -20.16 -14.74 5.94
N GLU A 485 -20.60 -14.33 7.13
CA GLU A 485 -20.70 -12.92 7.49
C GLU A 485 -19.33 -12.23 7.45
N PHE A 486 -18.30 -12.85 8.04
CA PHE A 486 -16.92 -12.39 7.95
C PHE A 486 -16.49 -12.21 6.49
N ASN A 487 -16.70 -13.22 5.63
CA ASN A 487 -16.29 -13.13 4.23
C ASN A 487 -17.00 -12.01 3.46
N ASN A 488 -18.29 -11.80 3.70
CA ASN A 488 -19.06 -10.73 3.04
C ASN A 488 -18.56 -9.34 3.46
N ASN A 489 -18.36 -9.14 4.77
CA ASN A 489 -17.86 -7.89 5.33
C ASN A 489 -16.41 -7.63 4.89
N PHE A 490 -15.55 -8.67 4.95
CA PHE A 490 -14.15 -8.59 4.56
C PHE A 490 -13.98 -8.26 3.08
N THR A 491 -14.74 -8.92 2.19
CA THR A 491 -14.68 -8.67 0.74
C THR A 491 -15.04 -7.22 0.41
N THR A 492 -16.09 -6.70 1.05
CA THR A 492 -16.53 -5.31 0.86
C THR A 492 -15.45 -4.33 1.34
N ALA A 493 -14.89 -4.56 2.52
CA ALA A 493 -13.86 -3.71 3.10
C ALA A 493 -12.53 -3.80 2.35
N LYS A 494 -12.13 -4.99 1.88
CA LYS A 494 -10.98 -5.22 0.99
C LYS A 494 -11.09 -4.37 -0.26
N LEU A 495 -12.25 -4.38 -0.93
CA LEU A 495 -12.48 -3.61 -2.15
C LEU A 495 -12.37 -2.09 -1.90
N ILE A 496 -12.96 -1.58 -0.81
CA ILE A 496 -12.85 -0.16 -0.45
C ILE A 496 -11.39 0.21 -0.19
N PHE A 497 -10.68 -0.59 0.61
CA PHE A 497 -9.29 -0.32 0.95
C PHE A 497 -8.35 -0.33 -0.27
N LEU A 498 -8.52 -1.30 -1.18
CA LEU A 498 -7.72 -1.35 -2.41
C LEU A 498 -8.03 -0.17 -3.34
N ASN A 499 -9.30 0.22 -3.47
CA ASN A 499 -9.68 1.41 -4.24
C ASN A 499 -9.09 2.70 -3.63
N ASP A 500 -9.08 2.81 -2.30
CA ASP A 500 -8.49 3.95 -1.61
C ASP A 500 -6.97 3.97 -1.81
N LEU A 501 -6.28 2.85 -1.60
CA LEU A 501 -4.83 2.73 -1.85
C LEU A 501 -4.48 3.08 -3.30
N GLU A 502 -5.26 2.61 -4.25
CA GLU A 502 -5.07 2.94 -5.67
C GLU A 502 -5.28 4.44 -5.94
N ALA A 503 -6.33 5.04 -5.36
CA ALA A 503 -6.59 6.48 -5.49
C ALA A 503 -5.49 7.33 -4.84
N LEU A 504 -4.84 6.82 -3.80
CA LEU A 504 -3.82 7.51 -3.03
C LEU A 504 -2.41 7.38 -3.62
N ASN A 505 -2.17 6.33 -4.42
CA ASN A 505 -0.89 6.03 -5.06
C ASN A 505 0.33 6.22 -4.12
N PRO A 506 0.35 5.54 -2.94
CA PRO A 506 1.38 5.75 -1.93
C PRO A 506 2.74 5.20 -2.38
N PRO A 507 3.89 5.68 -1.92
CA PRO A 507 5.21 5.12 -2.28
C PRO A 507 5.34 3.60 -2.05
N GLN A 508 6.19 2.91 -2.82
CA GLN A 508 6.40 1.45 -2.69
C GLN A 508 6.82 0.99 -1.30
N SER A 509 7.60 1.79 -0.58
CA SER A 509 7.94 1.50 0.81
C SER A 509 6.71 1.43 1.73
N ASP A 510 5.68 2.25 1.49
CA ASP A 510 4.45 2.22 2.27
C ASP A 510 3.61 0.97 1.95
N ILE A 511 3.59 0.53 0.70
CA ILE A 511 2.93 -0.73 0.30
C ILE A 511 3.65 -1.94 0.87
N THR A 512 4.99 -1.97 0.85
CA THR A 512 5.79 -3.02 1.50
C THR A 512 5.48 -3.09 3.00
N ASN A 513 5.39 -1.94 3.65
CA ASN A 513 5.07 -1.83 5.07
C ASN A 513 3.66 -2.36 5.39
N VAL A 514 2.64 -1.95 4.62
CA VAL A 514 1.27 -2.47 4.77
C VAL A 514 1.21 -3.98 4.55
N THR A 515 1.88 -4.48 3.51
CA THR A 515 1.97 -5.91 3.20
C THR A 515 2.58 -6.68 4.38
N LYS A 516 3.69 -6.19 4.93
CA LYS A 516 4.35 -6.79 6.10
C LYS A 516 3.42 -6.85 7.31
N GLY A 517 2.71 -5.77 7.61
CA GLY A 517 1.74 -5.75 8.71
C GLY A 517 0.59 -6.75 8.54
N LEU A 518 0.13 -6.96 7.31
CA LEU A 518 -0.89 -7.97 7.00
C LEU A 518 -0.35 -9.41 7.11
N ASP A 519 0.90 -9.64 6.71
CA ASP A 519 1.55 -10.95 6.90
C ASP A 519 1.80 -11.23 8.38
N GLU A 520 2.22 -10.24 9.17
CA GLU A 520 2.32 -10.36 10.64
C GLU A 520 0.96 -10.69 11.26
N ALA A 521 -0.10 -9.97 10.87
CA ALA A 521 -1.46 -10.26 11.33
C ALA A 521 -1.93 -11.67 10.93
N THR A 522 -1.55 -12.14 9.73
CA THR A 522 -1.82 -13.51 9.27
C THR A 522 -1.11 -14.52 10.17
N ASN A 523 0.16 -14.29 10.50
CA ASN A 523 0.95 -15.16 11.37
C ASN A 523 0.44 -15.18 12.80
N SER A 524 -0.09 -14.07 13.34
CA SER A 524 -0.70 -14.08 14.67
C SER A 524 -1.96 -14.95 14.74
N VAL A 525 -2.67 -15.19 13.63
CA VAL A 525 -3.75 -16.19 13.60
C VAL A 525 -3.19 -17.60 13.82
N ASP A 526 -1.93 -17.86 13.45
CA ASP A 526 -1.24 -19.13 13.68
C ASP A 526 -0.87 -19.35 15.14
N GLU A 527 -0.68 -18.28 15.91
CA GLU A 527 -0.35 -18.39 17.34
C GLU A 527 -1.49 -19.02 18.15
N PHE A 528 -2.71 -19.04 17.61
CA PHE A 528 -3.84 -19.75 18.22
C PHE A 528 -3.89 -21.25 17.89
N LYS A 529 -3.00 -21.73 17.00
CA LYS A 529 -2.94 -23.14 16.61
C LYS A 529 -2.64 -24.10 17.76
N PRO A 530 -1.63 -23.85 18.61
CA PRO A 530 -1.33 -24.71 19.76
C PRO A 530 -2.54 -24.89 20.67
N LEU A 531 -3.38 -23.84 20.82
CA LEU A 531 -4.53 -23.89 21.70
C LEU A 531 -5.49 -24.99 21.27
N TYR A 532 -5.90 -25.09 19.99
CA TYR A 532 -6.80 -26.16 19.54
C TYR A 532 -6.11 -27.52 19.30
N GLU A 533 -4.79 -27.57 19.12
CA GLU A 533 -4.05 -28.85 19.15
C GLU A 533 -4.00 -29.46 20.56
N ASP A 534 -3.88 -28.62 21.59
CA ASP A 534 -3.97 -29.04 23.00
C ASP A 534 -5.34 -29.62 23.34
N PHE A 535 -6.42 -29.14 22.70
CA PHE A 535 -7.76 -29.73 22.82
C PHE A 535 -7.79 -31.20 22.39
N HIS A 536 -7.15 -31.51 21.27
CA HIS A 536 -7.07 -32.88 20.78
C HIS A 536 -6.23 -33.75 21.72
N GLN A 537 -5.03 -33.28 22.09
CA GLN A 537 -4.12 -34.04 22.95
C GLN A 537 -4.71 -34.30 24.33
N GLY A 538 -5.37 -33.32 24.94
CA GLY A 538 -6.04 -33.53 26.22
C GLY A 538 -7.21 -34.51 26.09
N ALA A 539 -8.02 -34.46 25.03
CA ALA A 539 -9.09 -35.45 24.84
C ALA A 539 -8.54 -36.88 24.77
N VAL A 540 -7.42 -37.08 24.08
CA VAL A 540 -6.72 -38.37 24.03
C VAL A 540 -6.26 -38.80 25.42
N LEU A 541 -5.57 -37.93 26.16
CA LEU A 541 -5.09 -38.20 27.52
C LEU A 541 -6.24 -38.55 28.47
N TYR A 542 -7.32 -37.78 28.44
CA TYR A 542 -8.46 -37.99 29.32
C TYR A 542 -9.32 -39.18 28.92
N SER A 543 -9.26 -39.64 27.67
CA SER A 543 -9.87 -40.90 27.23
C SER A 543 -9.21 -42.16 27.82
N GLU A 544 -7.99 -42.02 28.37
CA GLU A 544 -7.31 -43.07 29.13
C GLU A 544 -7.75 -43.10 30.61
N GLY A 545 -8.38 -42.02 31.08
CA GLY A 545 -8.89 -41.83 32.44
C GLY A 545 -10.28 -42.43 32.67
N ASN A 546 -10.95 -41.96 33.74
CA ASN A 546 -12.34 -42.32 34.02
C ASN A 546 -13.33 -41.34 33.36
N VAL A 547 -14.61 -41.72 33.27
CA VAL A 547 -15.64 -40.89 32.62
C VAL A 547 -15.77 -39.50 33.26
N ALA A 548 -15.56 -39.36 34.57
CA ALA A 548 -15.65 -38.08 35.24
C ALA A 548 -14.54 -37.11 34.76
N GLN A 549 -13.32 -37.62 34.55
CA GLN A 549 -12.23 -36.82 33.98
C GLN A 549 -12.50 -36.44 32.51
N GLY A 550 -13.07 -37.35 31.72
CA GLY A 550 -13.53 -37.05 30.36
C GLY A 550 -14.62 -35.97 30.32
N VAL A 551 -15.59 -36.03 31.24
CA VAL A 551 -16.66 -35.01 31.38
C VAL A 551 -16.09 -33.67 31.82
N ILE A 552 -15.17 -33.64 32.80
CA ILE A 552 -14.51 -32.42 33.23
C ILE A 552 -13.79 -31.76 32.05
N TYR A 553 -13.08 -32.54 31.24
CA TYR A 553 -12.41 -32.02 30.05
C TYR A 553 -13.39 -31.50 28.99
N GLY A 554 -14.43 -32.27 28.66
CA GLY A 554 -15.45 -31.89 27.67
C GLY A 554 -16.24 -30.63 28.05
N VAL A 555 -16.48 -30.40 29.34
CA VAL A 555 -17.26 -29.26 29.85
C VAL A 555 -16.39 -28.01 30.07
N SER A 556 -15.19 -28.14 30.65
CA SER A 556 -14.36 -26.99 31.10
C SER A 556 -13.80 -26.17 29.95
N TYR A 557 -13.69 -26.77 28.77
CA TYR A 557 -12.98 -26.22 27.62
C TYR A 557 -13.92 -25.70 26.51
N ASN A 558 -15.23 -25.95 26.64
CA ASN A 558 -16.28 -25.44 25.76
C ASN A 558 -16.56 -23.90 25.87
N PRO A 559 -16.33 -23.20 27.00
CA PRO A 559 -16.73 -21.78 27.13
C PRO A 559 -15.62 -20.75 27.00
N ILE A 560 -14.38 -21.05 27.42
CA ILE A 560 -13.28 -20.06 27.46
C ILE A 560 -12.98 -19.51 26.06
N PHE A 561 -13.24 -20.29 25.01
CA PHE A 561 -12.93 -19.91 23.64
C PHE A 561 -14.05 -19.19 22.87
N LEU A 562 -15.32 -19.25 23.33
CA LEU A 562 -16.43 -18.59 22.65
C LEU A 562 -16.35 -17.07 22.81
N THR A 563 -15.99 -16.61 24.02
CA THR A 563 -15.64 -15.22 24.30
C THR A 563 -14.45 -14.77 23.47
N CYS A 564 -13.47 -15.66 23.28
CA CYS A 564 -12.31 -15.39 22.45
C CYS A 564 -12.67 -15.35 20.95
N LEU A 565 -13.60 -16.14 20.43
CA LEU A 565 -14.02 -16.06 19.01
C LEU A 565 -14.63 -14.69 18.65
N GLY A 566 -15.37 -14.07 19.57
CA GLY A 566 -15.89 -12.70 19.43
C GLY A 566 -14.84 -11.60 19.65
N ILE A 567 -13.78 -11.88 20.43
CA ILE A 567 -12.72 -10.92 20.79
C ILE A 567 -11.47 -11.05 19.90
N MET A 568 -11.15 -12.22 19.32
CA MET A 568 -9.85 -12.56 18.70
C MET A 568 -9.76 -12.28 17.21
N VAL A 569 -10.86 -11.93 16.52
CA VAL A 569 -10.75 -11.35 15.16
C VAL A 569 -10.21 -9.91 15.23
N ILE A 570 -10.00 -9.35 16.43
CA ILE A 570 -9.82 -7.91 16.64
C ILE A 570 -8.39 -7.47 17.08
N PRO A 571 -7.48 -8.28 17.68
CA PRO A 571 -6.20 -7.75 18.12
C PRO A 571 -5.00 -8.63 17.70
N ALA A 572 -4.76 -8.76 16.39
CA ALA A 572 -3.41 -9.07 15.90
C ALA A 572 -2.68 -7.82 15.38
N ILE A 573 -3.39 -6.69 15.26
CA ILE A 573 -2.85 -5.47 14.62
C ILE A 573 -2.50 -4.38 15.65
N THR A 574 -3.01 -4.47 16.87
CA THR A 574 -2.83 -3.41 17.88
C THR A 574 -1.54 -3.50 18.69
N ALA A 575 -0.81 -4.63 18.65
CA ALA A 575 0.32 -4.86 19.55
C ALA A 575 1.72 -4.60 18.95
N LYS A 576 1.86 -4.49 17.61
CA LYS A 576 3.20 -4.30 16.98
C LYS A 576 3.31 -3.25 15.87
N THR A 577 2.25 -2.50 15.55
CA THR A 577 2.25 -1.59 14.39
C THR A 577 1.92 -0.14 14.78
N VAL A 578 2.81 0.52 15.54
CA VAL A 578 2.73 1.98 15.77
C VAL A 578 3.29 2.78 14.58
N ALA A 579 3.85 2.13 13.56
CA ALA A 579 4.48 2.81 12.41
C ALA A 579 3.64 2.90 11.12
N ILE A 580 2.44 2.30 11.03
CA ILE A 580 1.68 2.25 9.77
C ILE A 580 0.17 2.35 10.02
N GLY A 581 -0.40 3.52 9.70
CA GLY A 581 -1.80 3.72 9.31
C GLY A 581 -2.91 3.11 10.19
N THR A 582 -3.60 3.97 10.95
CA THR A 582 -4.85 3.72 11.69
C THR A 582 -6.04 3.18 10.86
N GLY A 583 -5.88 2.98 9.55
CA GLY A 583 -6.87 2.31 8.69
C GLY A 583 -7.17 0.87 9.14
N LEU A 584 -6.19 0.13 9.67
CA LEU A 584 -6.43 -1.22 10.20
C LEU A 584 -7.17 -1.21 11.56
N ILE A 585 -7.00 -0.16 12.36
CA ILE A 585 -7.70 -0.01 13.66
C ILE A 585 -9.20 0.27 13.42
N LEU A 586 -9.54 1.01 12.37
CA LEU A 586 -10.92 1.21 11.92
C LEU A 586 -11.54 -0.04 11.30
N PHE A 587 -10.75 -0.86 10.59
CA PHE A 587 -11.17 -2.16 10.04
C PHE A 587 -11.63 -3.14 11.14
N ALA A 588 -10.84 -3.24 12.22
CA ALA A 588 -11.18 -4.00 13.41
C ALA A 588 -12.35 -3.35 14.18
N GLY A 589 -12.45 -2.02 14.19
CA GLY A 589 -13.53 -1.25 14.80
C GLY A 589 -14.90 -1.43 14.14
N THR A 590 -14.99 -1.55 12.82
CA THR A 590 -16.27 -1.82 12.13
C THR A 590 -16.74 -3.26 12.31
N ALA A 591 -15.82 -4.23 12.36
CA ALA A 591 -16.14 -5.61 12.73
C ALA A 591 -16.55 -5.71 14.21
N TYR A 592 -15.89 -4.94 15.10
CA TYR A 592 -16.26 -4.77 16.51
C TYR A 592 -17.69 -4.22 16.66
N VAL A 593 -18.06 -3.16 15.94
CA VAL A 593 -19.41 -2.58 16.02
C VAL A 593 -20.47 -3.54 15.45
N ALA A 594 -20.22 -4.25 14.35
CA ALA A 594 -21.17 -5.24 13.82
C ALA A 594 -21.41 -6.40 14.80
N CYS A 595 -20.34 -6.96 15.37
CA CYS A 595 -20.41 -8.08 16.31
C CYS A 595 -21.02 -7.67 17.67
N ASN A 596 -20.70 -6.48 18.16
CA ASN A 596 -21.15 -5.98 19.46
C ASN A 596 -22.58 -5.38 19.41
N THR A 597 -23.02 -4.85 18.26
CA THR A 597 -24.42 -4.44 18.04
C THR A 597 -25.34 -5.67 17.96
N TYR A 598 -24.84 -6.80 17.42
CA TYR A 598 -25.58 -8.07 17.40
C TYR A 598 -25.75 -8.67 18.79
N LEU A 599 -24.65 -8.81 19.56
CA LEU A 599 -24.67 -9.39 20.91
C LEU A 599 -25.52 -8.58 21.91
N ASN A 600 -25.51 -7.25 21.80
CA ASN A 600 -26.29 -6.38 22.70
C ASN A 600 -27.77 -6.24 22.30
N SER A 601 -28.17 -6.62 21.09
CA SER A 601 -29.56 -6.51 20.63
C SER A 601 -30.49 -7.62 21.15
N ASN A 602 -29.93 -8.71 21.71
CA ASN A 602 -30.67 -9.90 22.14
C ASN A 602 -30.63 -10.20 23.65
N VAL A 603 -30.11 -9.29 24.49
CA VAL A 603 -30.11 -9.46 25.95
C VAL A 603 -30.85 -8.30 26.62
N ALA A 604 -31.99 -8.60 27.25
CA ALA A 604 -32.80 -7.61 27.96
C ALA A 604 -32.08 -7.15 29.26
N PRO A 605 -32.11 -5.86 29.61
CA PRO A 605 -31.40 -5.38 30.81
C PRO A 605 -32.27 -5.58 32.06
N VAL A 606 -31.81 -6.40 33.01
CA VAL A 606 -32.37 -6.47 34.37
C VAL A 606 -31.30 -6.05 35.38
N VAL A 607 -31.75 -5.23 36.34
CA VAL A 607 -30.99 -4.27 37.14
C VAL A 607 -30.32 -4.88 38.38
N GLY A 608 -29.03 -4.55 38.58
CA GLY A 608 -28.54 -3.86 39.80
C GLY A 608 -27.60 -4.58 40.77
N HIS A 609 -26.30 -4.22 40.78
CA HIS A 609 -25.64 -3.44 41.87
C HIS A 609 -24.13 -3.20 41.64
N THR A 610 -23.76 -1.91 41.64
CA THR A 610 -22.49 -1.25 42.03
C THR A 610 -21.12 -1.83 41.66
N ALA A 611 -20.49 -1.25 40.63
CA ALA A 611 -19.05 -0.98 40.56
C ALA A 611 -18.78 0.31 39.75
N ILE A 612 -17.65 0.96 40.03
CA ILE A 612 -17.35 2.39 39.94
C ILE A 612 -17.16 2.88 38.50
N GLY A 613 -17.82 3.98 38.14
CA GLY A 613 -17.67 4.67 36.86
C GLY A 613 -16.67 5.81 36.92
N GLY A 614 -15.83 5.93 35.89
CA GLY A 614 -14.94 7.08 35.71
C GLY A 614 -14.21 7.07 34.36
N SER A 615 -14.82 7.67 33.32
CA SER A 615 -14.11 8.28 32.17
C SER A 615 -15.08 9.01 31.24
N ALA A 616 -15.81 9.98 31.77
CA ALA A 616 -16.51 10.98 30.95
C ALA A 616 -16.65 12.26 31.78
N ASN A 617 -15.57 13.03 31.94
CA ASN A 617 -15.56 14.45 32.33
C ASN A 617 -14.11 14.97 32.51
N ALA A 618 -13.50 15.54 31.45
CA ALA A 618 -12.23 16.28 31.56
C ALA A 618 -12.06 17.36 30.47
N PHE A 619 -13.09 18.19 30.24
CA PHE A 619 -13.04 19.27 29.22
C PHE A 619 -13.53 20.65 29.70
N SER A 620 -13.42 21.02 30.99
CA SER A 620 -13.90 22.35 31.43
C SER A 620 -13.14 23.13 32.52
N TYR A 621 -11.82 22.97 32.71
CA TYR A 621 -11.14 23.66 33.83
C TYR A 621 -9.75 24.25 33.57
N ILE A 622 -9.52 24.98 32.47
CA ILE A 622 -8.37 25.91 32.35
C ILE A 622 -8.80 27.16 31.57
N ASN A 623 -9.47 28.10 32.24
CA ASN A 623 -9.67 29.44 31.69
C ASN A 623 -9.87 30.49 32.79
N THR A 624 -8.88 30.71 33.67
CA THR A 624 -8.78 31.92 34.52
C THR A 624 -7.41 32.00 35.23
N ASN A 625 -6.36 32.59 34.62
CA ASN A 625 -5.35 33.32 35.41
C ASN A 625 -4.54 34.31 34.54
N PRO A 626 -4.64 35.63 34.77
CA PRO A 626 -3.87 36.65 34.05
C PRO A 626 -2.85 37.30 34.98
N ASP A 627 -1.53 37.11 34.76
CA ASP A 627 -0.45 38.04 35.15
C ASP A 627 0.93 37.37 35.01
N LEU A 628 1.54 37.34 33.81
CA LEU A 628 2.96 36.96 33.70
C LEU A 628 3.80 37.45 32.49
N PRO A 629 3.57 38.64 31.87
CA PRO A 629 4.59 39.27 31.02
C PRO A 629 5.15 40.55 31.65
N SER A 630 6.37 40.52 32.19
CA SER A 630 7.10 41.75 32.61
C SER A 630 8.63 41.64 32.65
N ILE A 631 9.24 40.55 32.20
CA ILE A 631 10.68 40.35 32.40
C ILE A 631 11.33 39.95 31.07
N LEU A 632 12.27 40.79 30.61
CA LEU A 632 13.31 40.53 29.59
C LEU A 632 13.08 41.05 28.17
N LYS A 633 12.98 42.39 28.07
CA LYS A 633 13.64 43.18 27.02
C LYS A 633 15.02 43.61 27.53
N GLU A 634 16.13 43.15 26.93
CA GLU A 634 17.41 43.88 26.73
C GLU A 634 18.58 42.93 26.40
N ALA A 635 19.07 42.94 25.15
CA ALA A 635 20.51 42.99 24.79
C ALA A 635 20.73 42.81 23.26
N GLN A 636 21.12 43.90 22.58
CA GLN A 636 21.64 43.94 21.21
C GLN A 636 23.05 44.56 21.20
N ASN A 637 24.04 43.98 20.50
CA ASN A 637 24.91 44.72 19.55
C ASN A 637 25.89 43.82 18.73
N PRO A 638 25.88 43.89 17.37
CA PRO A 638 26.82 43.18 16.48
C PRO A 638 27.68 44.14 15.61
N SER A 639 29.01 44.10 15.71
CA SER A 639 29.87 44.80 14.73
C SER A 639 31.31 44.25 14.57
N THR A 640 31.55 42.94 14.71
CA THR A 640 32.92 42.38 14.58
C THR A 640 33.05 41.17 13.63
N ILE A 641 31.98 40.77 12.92
CA ILE A 641 31.95 39.48 12.19
C ILE A 641 32.27 39.58 10.68
N ALA A 642 32.33 40.77 10.09
CA ALA A 642 32.34 40.91 8.63
C ALA A 642 33.70 40.72 7.90
N VAL A 643 34.80 40.34 8.57
CA VAL A 643 36.14 40.31 7.93
C VAL A 643 36.72 38.89 7.78
N VAL A 644 36.10 37.85 8.36
CA VAL A 644 36.62 36.47 8.30
C VAL A 644 35.94 35.62 7.21
N ASP A 645 34.77 36.03 6.71
CA ASP A 645 33.93 35.21 5.82
C ASP A 645 34.41 35.14 4.36
N THR A 646 35.21 36.10 3.90
CA THR A 646 35.59 36.18 2.46
C THR A 646 36.79 35.30 2.09
N GLU A 647 37.69 34.99 3.03
CA GLU A 647 38.91 34.21 2.74
C GLU A 647 38.66 32.68 2.79
N ILE A 648 37.63 32.21 3.51
CA ILE A 648 37.30 30.79 3.66
C ILE A 648 36.56 30.25 2.41
N LYS A 649 35.67 31.04 1.82
CA LYS A 649 34.82 30.59 0.69
C LYS A 649 35.58 30.27 -0.59
N THR A 650 36.74 30.88 -0.82
CA THR A 650 37.52 30.66 -2.05
C THR A 650 38.45 29.45 -1.98
N GLN A 651 38.77 28.96 -0.78
CA GLN A 651 39.64 27.79 -0.58
C GLN A 651 38.86 26.48 -0.58
N THR A 652 37.61 26.49 -0.12
CA THR A 652 36.74 25.31 -0.05
C THR A 652 36.27 24.84 -1.45
N TRP A 653 35.94 25.78 -2.34
CA TRP A 653 35.43 25.46 -3.69
C TRP A 653 36.44 24.72 -4.58
N ARG A 654 37.75 24.99 -4.44
CA ARG A 654 38.80 24.31 -5.22
C ARG A 654 39.15 22.89 -4.74
N ASN A 655 38.67 22.50 -3.55
CA ASN A 655 38.86 21.15 -3.02
C ASN A 655 37.68 20.24 -3.36
N VAL A 656 36.49 20.79 -3.61
CA VAL A 656 35.29 20.01 -3.96
C VAL A 656 35.36 19.47 -5.39
N GLU A 657 35.77 20.26 -6.39
CA GLU A 657 35.95 19.78 -7.78
C GLU A 657 36.97 18.63 -7.88
N LYS A 658 38.02 18.65 -7.05
CA LYS A 658 39.04 17.59 -7.04
C LYS A 658 38.58 16.28 -6.40
N VAL A 659 37.58 16.33 -5.52
CA VAL A 659 36.99 15.13 -4.90
C VAL A 659 35.98 14.51 -5.87
N GLN A 660 35.20 15.34 -6.56
CA GLN A 660 34.26 14.91 -7.60
C GLN A 660 34.99 14.16 -8.75
N ASP A 661 36.09 14.71 -9.27
CA ASP A 661 36.88 14.06 -10.33
C ASP A 661 37.51 12.72 -9.89
N ILE A 662 37.81 12.57 -8.59
CA ILE A 662 38.36 11.34 -8.03
C ILE A 662 37.24 10.30 -7.85
N ASP A 663 36.07 10.71 -7.34
CA ASP A 663 34.92 9.83 -7.19
C ASP A 663 34.39 9.36 -8.55
N ASP A 664 34.34 10.22 -9.57
CA ASP A 664 33.92 9.86 -10.92
C ASP A 664 34.91 8.89 -11.58
N ALA A 665 36.21 9.09 -11.38
CA ALA A 665 37.24 8.16 -11.84
C ALA A 665 37.22 6.82 -11.08
N LEU A 666 36.88 6.84 -9.78
CA LEU A 666 36.78 5.65 -8.93
C LEU A 666 35.53 4.83 -9.27
N ASN A 667 34.41 5.49 -9.56
CA ASN A 667 33.16 4.86 -9.99
C ASN A 667 33.32 4.26 -11.39
N THR A 668 33.98 4.96 -12.31
CA THR A 668 34.32 4.42 -13.64
C THR A 668 35.24 3.19 -13.54
N ALA A 669 36.18 3.15 -12.58
CA ALA A 669 37.05 2.00 -12.37
C ALA A 669 36.32 0.79 -11.73
N LYS A 670 35.28 1.03 -10.92
CA LYS A 670 34.43 -0.01 -10.33
C LYS A 670 33.54 -0.68 -11.39
N ASP A 671 32.92 0.11 -12.26
CA ASP A 671 32.06 -0.41 -13.35
C ASP A 671 32.83 -1.26 -14.37
N VAL A 672 34.13 -0.99 -14.54
CA VAL A 672 35.01 -1.73 -15.46
C VAL A 672 35.52 -3.05 -14.85
N LEU A 673 35.53 -3.21 -13.52
CA LEU A 673 36.17 -4.31 -12.79
C LEU A 673 35.22 -5.07 -11.85
N ASP A 674 33.92 -5.02 -12.12
CA ASP A 674 32.86 -5.58 -11.29
C ASP A 674 32.93 -7.13 -11.26
N LEU A 675 33.12 -7.72 -10.09
CA LEU A 675 33.16 -9.17 -9.86
C LEU A 675 32.09 -9.52 -8.83
N GLU A 676 31.18 -10.41 -9.18
CA GLU A 676 30.08 -10.87 -8.32
C GLU A 676 30.31 -12.33 -7.88
N ILE A 677 30.01 -12.67 -6.63
CA ILE A 677 29.81 -14.06 -6.22
C ILE A 677 28.33 -14.41 -6.44
N VAL A 678 28.05 -15.31 -7.38
CA VAL A 678 26.70 -15.66 -7.82
C VAL A 678 26.05 -16.68 -6.90
N ASP A 679 26.84 -17.63 -6.40
CA ASP A 679 26.33 -18.73 -5.58
C ASP A 679 27.45 -19.35 -4.75
N ILE A 680 27.11 -19.90 -3.59
CA ILE A 680 28.03 -20.68 -2.76
C ILE A 680 27.28 -21.90 -2.25
N HIS A 681 27.78 -23.08 -2.62
CA HIS A 681 27.20 -24.34 -2.20
C HIS A 681 28.16 -25.10 -1.28
N THR A 682 27.81 -25.23 0.00
CA THR A 682 28.53 -26.06 0.97
C THR A 682 27.55 -27.07 1.61
N PRO A 683 27.96 -28.32 1.85
CA PRO A 683 27.13 -29.27 2.59
C PRO A 683 26.95 -28.82 4.05
N ALA A 684 25.72 -28.89 4.56
CA ALA A 684 25.32 -28.29 5.85
C ALA A 684 25.89 -28.96 7.12
N ILE A 685 26.63 -30.07 7.02
CA ILE A 685 27.05 -30.85 8.21
C ILE A 685 28.53 -31.24 8.12
N LEU A 686 29.34 -30.79 9.07
CA LEU A 686 30.72 -31.23 9.25
C LEU A 686 30.73 -32.70 9.72
N SER A 687 31.40 -33.59 8.99
CA SER A 687 31.60 -34.98 9.39
C SER A 687 32.99 -35.17 10.00
N PRO A 688 33.14 -35.93 11.11
CA PRO A 688 34.45 -36.21 11.70
C PRO A 688 35.33 -37.02 10.74
N ASP A 689 36.65 -36.76 10.73
CA ASP A 689 37.60 -37.49 9.88
C ASP A 689 37.53 -39.00 10.16
N PRO A 690 37.15 -39.82 9.18
CA PRO A 690 36.99 -41.26 9.37
C PRO A 690 38.32 -41.99 9.67
N ASN A 691 39.47 -41.33 9.50
CA ASN A 691 40.80 -41.94 9.66
C ASN A 691 41.51 -41.56 10.96
N ASP A 692 41.04 -40.55 11.71
CA ASP A 692 41.64 -40.13 12.99
C ASP A 692 40.56 -39.58 13.96
N PRO A 693 39.75 -40.47 14.58
CA PRO A 693 38.58 -40.08 15.37
C PRO A 693 38.90 -39.37 16.70
N GLU A 694 40.17 -39.32 17.12
CA GLU A 694 40.58 -38.61 18.34
C GLU A 694 40.94 -37.14 18.09
N LYS A 695 41.13 -36.72 16.83
CA LYS A 695 41.23 -35.31 16.47
C LYS A 695 39.91 -34.88 15.86
N MET A 696 39.09 -34.18 16.63
CA MET A 696 37.83 -33.63 16.14
C MET A 696 38.07 -32.49 15.12
N LEU A 697 38.50 -32.81 13.90
CA LEU A 697 38.59 -31.90 12.77
C LEU A 697 37.50 -32.28 11.76
N GLY A 698 36.51 -31.41 11.57
CA GLY A 698 35.49 -31.60 10.55
C GLY A 698 36.01 -31.08 9.21
N TYR A 699 36.10 -31.93 8.18
CA TYR A 699 36.52 -31.53 6.83
C TYR A 699 35.36 -31.61 5.84
N GLN A 700 35.17 -30.57 5.03
CA GLN A 700 34.17 -30.58 3.95
C GLN A 700 34.69 -29.91 2.68
N THR A 701 34.06 -30.25 1.55
CA THR A 701 34.27 -29.57 0.27
C THR A 701 33.00 -28.84 -0.15
N GLY A 702 33.15 -27.68 -0.78
CA GLY A 702 32.06 -26.89 -1.33
C GLY A 702 32.44 -26.27 -2.66
N THR A 703 31.56 -25.46 -3.22
CA THR A 703 31.80 -24.68 -4.43
C THR A 703 31.44 -23.22 -4.25
N ILE A 704 32.24 -22.33 -4.84
CA ILE A 704 31.96 -20.89 -4.96
C ILE A 704 31.81 -20.59 -6.45
N THR A 705 30.70 -19.97 -6.85
CA THR A 705 30.47 -19.50 -8.21
C THR A 705 30.69 -18.00 -8.28
N ILE A 706 31.59 -17.57 -9.14
CA ILE A 706 31.94 -16.17 -9.38
C ILE A 706 31.58 -15.76 -10.80
N ARG A 707 31.21 -14.50 -11.01
CA ARG A 707 30.88 -13.88 -12.29
C ARG A 707 31.68 -12.59 -12.45
N ASN A 708 32.28 -12.39 -13.62
CA ASN A 708 32.83 -11.09 -13.98
C ASN A 708 31.72 -10.22 -14.59
N LYS A 709 31.16 -9.26 -13.86
CA LYS A 709 30.18 -8.31 -14.39
C LYS A 709 30.82 -7.20 -15.24
N GLY A 710 32.12 -6.94 -15.06
CA GLY A 710 32.86 -5.93 -15.80
C GLY A 710 33.11 -6.29 -17.27
N GLY A 711 33.29 -5.25 -18.09
CA GLY A 711 33.50 -5.36 -19.55
C GLY A 711 34.90 -5.83 -20.00
N ASN A 712 35.74 -6.33 -19.10
CA ASN A 712 37.11 -6.77 -19.43
C ASN A 712 37.48 -8.09 -18.74
N PRO A 713 38.32 -8.95 -19.35
CA PRO A 713 38.81 -10.14 -18.68
C PRO A 713 39.61 -9.82 -17.40
N ILE A 714 39.35 -10.57 -16.33
CA ILE A 714 40.02 -10.40 -15.04
C ILE A 714 40.58 -11.72 -14.52
N LYS A 715 41.68 -11.65 -13.77
CA LYS A 715 42.24 -12.81 -13.06
C LYS A 715 42.11 -12.60 -11.55
N PRO A 716 41.02 -13.09 -10.91
CA PRO A 716 40.80 -12.87 -9.50
C PRO A 716 41.79 -13.70 -8.67
N TYR A 717 42.27 -13.10 -7.59
CA TYR A 717 43.03 -13.76 -6.54
C TYR A 717 42.13 -13.90 -5.32
N LEU A 718 41.74 -15.13 -5.00
CA LEU A 718 40.80 -15.39 -3.92
C LEU A 718 41.55 -15.91 -2.69
N LYS A 719 41.26 -15.32 -1.53
CA LYS A 719 41.78 -15.76 -0.23
C LYS A 719 40.61 -16.07 0.69
N ILE A 720 40.65 -17.22 1.35
CA ILE A 720 39.57 -17.63 2.25
C ILE A 720 40.11 -17.61 3.67
N LYS A 721 39.36 -16.98 4.57
CA LYS A 721 39.64 -16.94 6.00
C LYS A 721 38.43 -17.51 6.75
N ILE A 722 38.66 -18.33 7.77
CA ILE A 722 37.57 -18.77 8.65
C ILE A 722 37.70 -17.97 9.94
N ASP A 723 36.68 -17.20 10.30
CA ASP A 723 36.65 -16.51 11.59
C ASP A 723 36.12 -17.50 12.65
N GLY A 724 37.03 -17.99 13.49
CA GLY A 724 36.80 -19.08 14.43
C GLY A 724 38.08 -19.48 15.19
N PRO A 725 38.15 -20.69 15.78
CA PRO A 725 39.28 -21.12 16.59
C PRO A 725 40.59 -21.11 15.79
N SER A 726 41.70 -20.97 16.51
CA SER A 726 43.01 -20.57 15.97
C SER A 726 43.62 -21.53 14.93
N GLU A 727 43.06 -22.73 14.75
CA GLU A 727 43.53 -23.77 13.83
C GLU A 727 42.59 -24.09 12.65
N SER A 728 41.71 -23.16 12.26
CA SER A 728 40.81 -23.35 11.11
C SER A 728 41.54 -23.14 9.77
N THR A 729 41.36 -24.01 8.78
CA THR A 729 42.02 -23.93 7.46
C THR A 729 41.01 -23.95 6.32
N ALA A 730 41.23 -23.14 5.28
CA ALA A 730 40.45 -23.17 4.04
C ALA A 730 41.40 -23.04 2.84
N THR A 731 41.14 -23.78 1.77
CA THR A 731 41.96 -23.79 0.55
C THR A 731 41.07 -23.93 -0.68
N ILE A 732 41.34 -23.15 -1.72
CA ILE A 732 40.71 -23.31 -3.03
C ILE A 732 41.41 -24.43 -3.77
N ILE A 733 40.64 -25.42 -4.23
CA ILE A 733 41.17 -26.62 -4.85
C ILE A 733 41.44 -26.39 -6.34
N ASP A 734 40.64 -25.54 -6.99
CA ASP A 734 40.73 -25.29 -8.43
C ASP A 734 41.67 -24.11 -8.76
N GLU A 735 42.46 -24.24 -9.83
CA GLU A 735 43.27 -23.13 -10.35
C GLU A 735 42.37 -22.08 -11.02
N VAL A 736 42.44 -20.83 -10.55
CA VAL A 736 41.72 -19.71 -11.15
C VAL A 736 42.50 -19.20 -12.37
N THR A 737 42.18 -19.77 -13.53
CA THR A 737 42.54 -19.21 -14.84
C THR A 737 41.53 -18.13 -15.22
N GLU A 738 42.04 -17.00 -15.74
CA GLU A 738 41.35 -15.77 -16.20
C GLU A 738 39.85 -15.95 -16.56
N LEU A 739 39.00 -15.06 -16.05
CA LEU A 739 37.57 -14.96 -16.38
C LEU A 739 37.36 -13.90 -17.45
N GLY A 740 36.75 -14.29 -18.57
CA GLY A 740 36.29 -13.39 -19.61
C GLY A 740 35.16 -12.46 -19.14
N GLU A 741 34.82 -11.50 -19.98
CA GLU A 741 33.68 -10.58 -19.79
C GLU A 741 32.38 -11.38 -19.61
N HIS A 742 31.63 -11.07 -18.54
CA HIS A 742 30.36 -11.75 -18.18
C HIS A 742 30.49 -13.27 -17.93
N GLU A 743 31.72 -13.81 -17.85
CA GLU A 743 31.94 -15.24 -17.63
C GLU A 743 31.62 -15.61 -16.18
N ILE A 744 30.91 -16.73 -16.00
CA ILE A 744 30.58 -17.34 -14.72
C ILE A 744 31.42 -18.60 -14.55
N LYS A 745 32.11 -18.75 -13.41
CA LYS A 745 32.94 -19.92 -13.11
C LYS A 745 32.71 -20.41 -11.71
N THR A 746 32.53 -21.72 -11.57
CA THR A 746 32.38 -22.40 -10.28
C THR A 746 33.70 -23.04 -9.89
N LEU A 747 34.19 -22.70 -8.70
CA LEU A 747 35.46 -23.15 -8.12
C LEU A 747 35.20 -24.02 -6.89
N LYS A 748 35.93 -25.13 -6.76
CA LYS A 748 35.88 -26.00 -5.58
C LYS A 748 36.74 -25.46 -4.45
N ILE A 749 36.23 -25.57 -3.23
CA ILE A 749 36.92 -25.22 -2.00
C ILE A 749 36.95 -26.40 -1.03
N SER A 750 37.99 -26.48 -0.21
CA SER A 750 38.13 -27.41 0.91
C SER A 750 38.34 -26.60 2.18
N TYR A 751 37.66 -26.95 3.27
CA TYR A 751 37.84 -26.28 4.56
C TYR A 751 37.71 -27.24 5.73
N GLY A 752 38.40 -26.92 6.83
CA GLY A 752 38.43 -27.71 8.06
C GLY A 752 38.46 -26.85 9.32
N VAL A 753 37.71 -27.28 10.36
CA VAL A 753 37.56 -26.57 11.65
C VAL A 753 37.89 -27.52 12.80
N ASN A 754 38.65 -27.05 13.80
CA ASN A 754 38.99 -27.80 15.01
C ASN A 754 37.84 -27.67 16.03
N LEU A 755 37.09 -28.76 16.19
CA LEU A 755 35.86 -28.82 16.97
C LEU A 755 36.12 -29.05 18.46
N ALA A 756 37.28 -29.61 18.83
CA ALA A 756 37.63 -29.86 20.24
C ALA A 756 37.86 -28.57 21.03
N GLU A 757 38.42 -27.53 20.37
CA GLU A 757 38.62 -26.20 20.99
C GLU A 757 37.28 -25.48 21.25
N LEU A 758 36.24 -25.82 20.49
CA LEU A 758 34.91 -25.20 20.58
C LEU A 758 34.10 -25.82 21.72
N ASP A 759 34.19 -27.14 21.88
CA ASP A 759 33.54 -27.88 22.97
C ASP A 759 34.15 -27.55 24.33
N GLU A 760 35.49 -27.39 24.43
CA GLU A 760 36.17 -26.93 25.67
C GLU A 760 35.82 -25.49 26.07
N LYS A 761 35.40 -24.65 25.12
CA LYS A 761 34.97 -23.26 25.38
C LYS A 761 33.48 -23.14 25.67
N GLY A 762 32.70 -24.23 25.58
CA GLY A 762 31.26 -24.22 25.82
C GLY A 762 30.45 -23.41 24.81
N ILE A 763 31.01 -23.12 23.63
CA ILE A 763 30.41 -22.25 22.62
C ILE A 763 29.65 -23.12 21.60
N CYS A 764 28.32 -23.12 21.68
CA CYS A 764 27.45 -23.60 20.62
C CYS A 764 27.01 -22.42 19.75
N GLY A 765 27.18 -22.48 18.43
CA GLY A 765 26.82 -21.34 17.59
C GLY A 765 27.18 -21.46 16.11
N VAL A 766 26.87 -20.37 15.42
CA VAL A 766 27.03 -20.16 13.98
C VAL A 766 28.40 -19.52 13.72
N TYR A 767 29.33 -20.25 13.10
CA TYR A 767 30.64 -19.70 12.73
C TYR A 767 30.58 -19.00 11.40
N THR A 768 31.44 -18.02 11.17
CA THR A 768 31.41 -17.26 9.93
C THR A 768 32.64 -17.57 9.07
N LEU A 769 32.43 -18.17 7.90
CA LEU A 769 33.46 -18.24 6.86
C LEU A 769 33.52 -16.87 6.18
N THR A 770 34.69 -16.25 6.23
CA THR A 770 34.98 -14.95 5.63
C THR A 770 35.79 -15.14 4.35
N VAL A 771 35.18 -14.96 3.18
CA VAL A 771 35.92 -15.02 1.91
C VAL A 771 36.35 -13.61 1.52
N ASP A 772 37.67 -13.40 1.42
CA ASP A 772 38.27 -12.16 0.93
C ASP A 772 38.74 -12.36 -0.52
N SER A 773 38.05 -11.77 -1.49
CA SER A 773 38.53 -11.72 -2.87
C SER A 773 39.39 -10.48 -3.10
N SER A 774 40.48 -10.58 -3.88
CA SER A 774 41.15 -9.41 -4.44
C SER A 774 41.43 -9.54 -5.94
N VAL A 775 41.16 -8.48 -6.69
CA VAL A 775 41.40 -8.44 -8.15
C VAL A 775 42.63 -7.58 -8.43
N ARG A 776 43.62 -8.12 -9.14
CA ARG A 776 44.79 -7.33 -9.58
C ARG A 776 44.70 -7.03 -11.07
N VAL A 777 44.41 -5.78 -11.42
CA VAL A 777 44.43 -5.32 -12.82
C VAL A 777 45.58 -4.34 -13.04
N ALA A 778 46.40 -4.62 -14.05
CA ALA A 778 47.44 -3.70 -14.51
C ALA A 778 46.90 -2.88 -15.68
N VAL A 779 46.45 -1.65 -15.42
CA VAL A 779 45.96 -0.74 -16.47
C VAL A 779 47.13 0.11 -17.01
N PRO A 780 47.51 0.00 -18.30
CA PRO A 780 48.46 0.93 -18.88
C PRO A 780 47.74 2.24 -19.25
N ILE A 781 47.89 3.28 -18.41
CA ILE A 781 47.35 4.61 -18.68
C ILE A 781 48.18 5.26 -19.80
N ALA A 782 47.63 5.32 -21.02
CA ALA A 782 48.19 6.10 -22.12
C ALA A 782 47.68 7.56 -22.08
N ALA A 783 48.47 8.43 -21.46
CA ALA A 783 48.74 9.84 -21.76
C ALA A 783 47.59 10.80 -22.15
N VAL A 784 47.15 11.64 -21.19
CA VAL A 784 46.90 13.09 -21.40
C VAL A 784 47.46 13.89 -20.20
N ILE A 785 48.66 14.46 -20.41
CA ILE A 785 49.27 15.68 -19.85
C ILE A 785 48.98 16.04 -18.37
N VAL A 786 49.79 15.53 -17.43
CA VAL A 786 50.70 16.26 -16.49
C VAL A 786 51.68 15.23 -15.91
N GLN A 787 52.98 15.56 -15.84
CA GLN A 787 54.07 14.68 -15.41
C GLN A 787 53.95 14.25 -13.93
N VAL A 788 53.63 12.97 -13.66
CA VAL A 788 53.97 12.29 -12.40
C VAL A 788 54.41 10.84 -12.74
N PRO A 789 55.44 10.26 -12.08
CA PRO A 789 56.00 8.96 -12.46
C PRO A 789 55.01 7.82 -12.23
N THR A 790 54.96 6.90 -13.18
CA THR A 790 54.27 5.61 -13.10
C THR A 790 54.73 4.80 -11.88
N MET A 791 53.92 4.74 -10.84
CA MET A 791 53.90 3.62 -9.90
C MET A 791 52.63 2.83 -10.18
N GLY A 792 52.76 1.60 -10.68
CA GLY A 792 51.65 0.66 -10.74
C GLY A 792 51.27 0.29 -9.31
N VAL A 793 50.25 0.94 -8.78
CA VAL A 793 49.66 0.59 -7.50
C VAL A 793 48.67 -0.54 -7.77
N PRO A 794 48.86 -1.77 -7.24
CA PRO A 794 47.82 -2.77 -7.31
C PRO A 794 46.60 -2.24 -6.54
N TYR A 795 45.48 -2.07 -7.23
CA TYR A 795 44.21 -1.77 -6.58
C TYR A 795 43.68 -3.07 -5.98
N GLU A 796 43.33 -3.06 -4.69
CA GLU A 796 42.84 -4.23 -3.97
C GLU A 796 41.42 -3.92 -3.51
N ILE A 797 40.42 -4.41 -4.24
CA ILE A 797 39.02 -4.40 -3.78
C ILE A 797 38.88 -5.63 -2.90
N SER A 798 38.58 -5.46 -1.61
CA SER A 798 38.19 -6.56 -0.72
C SER A 798 36.71 -6.47 -0.42
N GLU A 799 35.96 -7.46 -0.86
CA GLU A 799 34.62 -7.72 -0.35
C GLU A 799 34.69 -8.89 0.64
N THR A 800 34.10 -8.70 1.81
CA THR A 800 34.08 -9.69 2.90
C THR A 800 32.67 -10.24 3.01
N PHE A 801 32.52 -11.52 2.69
CA PHE A 801 31.25 -12.23 2.79
C PHE A 801 31.24 -13.15 4.01
N LYS A 802 30.17 -13.11 4.79
CA LYS A 802 30.02 -13.86 6.04
C LYS A 802 29.08 -15.05 5.84
N ILE A 803 29.61 -16.28 5.89
CA ILE A 803 28.79 -17.49 5.69
C ILE A 803 28.66 -18.29 7.00
N PRO A 804 27.43 -18.54 7.48
CA PRO A 804 27.18 -19.29 8.70
C PRO A 804 27.50 -20.80 8.55
N LEU A 805 28.41 -21.34 9.36
CA LEU A 805 28.71 -22.78 9.50
C LEU A 805 28.12 -23.28 10.81
N TYR A 806 27.34 -24.36 10.75
CA TYR A 806 26.61 -24.91 11.89
C TYR A 806 27.31 -26.14 12.49
N TYR A 807 27.61 -26.10 13.78
CA TYR A 807 28.13 -27.23 14.54
C TYR A 807 27.20 -27.55 15.73
N PRO A 808 26.45 -28.66 15.69
CA PRO A 808 25.58 -29.05 16.79
C PRO A 808 26.36 -29.89 17.81
N SER A 809 26.71 -29.30 18.96
CA SER A 809 27.07 -30.10 20.14
C SER A 809 25.78 -30.56 20.82
N GLY A 810 25.66 -31.86 21.04
CA GLY A 810 24.72 -32.44 22.02
C GLY A 810 23.24 -32.05 21.93
N SER A 811 22.54 -32.55 20.91
CA SER A 811 21.10 -32.90 20.94
C SER A 811 20.04 -31.82 21.29
N LYS A 812 19.15 -31.60 20.29
CA LYS A 812 17.73 -31.19 20.35
C LYS A 812 17.39 -29.69 20.34
N SER A 813 17.35 -29.11 19.13
CA SER A 813 16.15 -28.43 18.60
C SER A 813 16.37 -28.00 17.14
N SER A 814 15.38 -28.23 16.30
CA SER A 814 15.23 -27.73 14.92
C SER A 814 14.46 -26.41 14.97
N THR A 815 14.75 -25.34 14.21
CA THR A 815 14.37 -25.13 12.78
C THR A 815 14.79 -23.71 12.31
N PHE A 816 14.91 -23.56 10.98
CA PHE A 816 15.29 -22.47 10.06
C PHE A 816 14.85 -21.00 10.29
N LEU A 817 15.67 -20.06 9.76
CA LEU A 817 15.25 -18.80 9.13
C LEU A 817 16.07 -18.58 7.82
N ALA A 818 15.37 -18.30 6.72
CA ALA A 818 15.93 -17.75 5.49
C ALA A 818 15.81 -16.21 5.54
N TYR A 819 16.88 -15.51 5.15
CA TYR A 819 16.96 -14.05 5.10
C TYR A 819 17.21 -13.63 3.65
N ASP A 820 16.42 -12.67 3.15
CA ASP A 820 16.58 -12.05 1.83
C ASP A 820 17.00 -10.58 2.01
N GLN A 821 18.07 -10.20 1.31
CA GLN A 821 18.65 -8.85 1.27
C GLN A 821 18.19 -8.12 0.02
N SER A 822 17.42 -7.06 0.18
CA SER A 822 17.44 -5.96 -0.80
C SER A 822 17.22 -4.62 -0.12
N ASN A 823 18.09 -3.66 -0.46
CA ASN A 823 18.04 -2.22 -0.16
C ASN A 823 18.80 -1.77 1.09
N GLY A 824 20.13 -1.72 0.95
CA GLY A 824 20.99 -0.93 1.81
C GLY A 824 20.87 0.57 1.50
N VAL A 825 20.38 1.33 2.48
CA VAL A 825 20.83 2.70 2.80
C VAL A 825 20.70 2.86 4.32
N LEU A 826 21.83 2.96 5.01
CA LEU A 826 21.88 3.38 6.42
C LEU A 826 22.06 4.90 6.44
N ASP A 827 21.07 5.63 6.94
CA ASP A 827 21.23 7.02 7.39
C ASP A 827 21.92 6.99 8.77
N ASN A 828 23.14 7.52 8.84
CA ASN A 828 24.00 7.51 10.02
C ASN A 828 23.62 8.58 11.07
N SER A 829 22.35 8.98 11.16
CA SER A 829 21.86 9.95 12.16
C SER A 829 20.92 9.37 13.22
N MET A 830 20.56 8.08 13.18
CA MET A 830 19.86 7.45 14.31
C MET A 830 20.87 7.07 15.41
N GLN A 831 20.99 7.95 16.42
CA GLN A 831 21.58 7.58 17.70
C GLN A 831 20.73 6.47 18.35
N TYR A 832 21.41 5.42 18.76
CA TYR A 832 20.82 4.11 19.04
C TYR A 832 20.02 4.13 20.35
N VAL A 833 18.75 3.72 20.27
CA VAL A 833 18.07 3.10 21.42
C VAL A 833 18.72 1.72 21.60
N SER A 834 19.37 1.48 22.73
CA SER A 834 19.95 0.17 23.04
C SER A 834 18.91 -0.68 23.78
N SER A 835 18.81 -1.96 23.41
CA SER A 835 17.98 -2.95 24.09
C SER A 835 18.86 -4.11 24.48
N ASN A 836 18.89 -4.45 25.77
CA ASN A 836 19.74 -5.50 26.31
C ASN A 836 18.94 -6.44 27.20
N VAL A 837 18.90 -7.72 26.85
CA VAL A 837 18.43 -8.76 27.78
C VAL A 837 19.63 -9.11 28.65
N PHE A 838 19.62 -8.66 29.90
CA PHE A 838 20.78 -8.81 30.79
C PHE A 838 20.58 -9.88 31.87
N ALA A 839 19.36 -10.41 32.00
CA ALA A 839 19.04 -11.54 32.86
C ALA A 839 18.01 -12.46 32.18
N GLU A 840 18.24 -13.76 32.23
CA GLU A 840 17.30 -14.82 31.87
C GLU A 840 17.51 -15.98 32.84
N ASP A 841 16.49 -16.34 33.60
CA ASP A 841 16.58 -17.47 34.54
C ASP A 841 15.20 -18.12 34.78
N TYR A 842 15.20 -19.07 35.69
CA TYR A 842 14.06 -19.83 36.16
C TYR A 842 13.86 -19.58 37.66
N ILE A 843 12.63 -19.34 38.08
CA ILE A 843 12.31 -18.99 39.48
C ILE A 843 11.12 -19.81 39.99
N GLU A 844 11.18 -20.26 41.25
CA GLU A 844 10.09 -20.98 41.93
C GLU A 844 9.36 -20.09 42.95
N GLU A 845 8.11 -20.44 43.30
CA GLU A 845 7.29 -19.71 44.27
C GLU A 845 8.05 -19.44 45.58
N GLY A 846 8.13 -18.17 45.98
CA GLY A 846 8.83 -17.68 47.16
C GLY A 846 10.32 -17.41 46.97
N GLU A 847 10.89 -17.65 45.79
CA GLU A 847 12.26 -17.27 45.47
C GLU A 847 12.34 -15.79 45.05
N ILE A 848 13.54 -15.22 45.24
CA ILE A 848 13.90 -13.88 44.82
C ILE A 848 15.20 -14.00 44.04
N ASP A 849 15.23 -13.43 42.84
CA ASP A 849 16.43 -13.37 42.04
C ASP A 849 16.82 -11.91 41.75
N GLN A 850 18.12 -11.60 41.79
CA GLN A 850 18.64 -10.23 41.78
C GLN A 850 19.68 -10.05 40.68
N HIS A 851 19.55 -8.97 39.92
CA HIS A 851 20.47 -8.63 38.83
C HIS A 851 20.86 -7.14 38.88
N SER A 852 22.12 -6.84 38.57
CA SER A 852 22.61 -5.46 38.49
C SER A 852 22.77 -5.03 37.04
N TYR A 853 22.43 -3.77 36.75
CA TYR A 853 22.57 -3.15 35.45
C TYR A 853 23.24 -1.78 35.55
N ASP A 854 24.31 -1.57 34.79
CA ASP A 854 24.98 -0.30 34.64
C ASP A 854 24.49 0.38 33.36
N THR A 855 23.90 1.58 33.51
CA THR A 855 23.48 2.39 32.35
C THR A 855 24.67 3.06 31.67
N MET A 856 24.54 3.33 30.37
CA MET A 856 25.50 4.11 29.61
C MET A 856 25.53 5.56 30.08
N ALA A 857 26.69 6.22 29.92
CA ALA A 857 26.90 7.57 30.43
C ALA A 857 26.05 8.64 29.71
N ASP A 858 25.59 8.37 28.50
CA ASP A 858 24.74 9.24 27.67
C ASP A 858 23.26 8.87 27.71
N THR A 859 22.88 7.87 28.51
CA THR A 859 21.48 7.49 28.70
C THR A 859 20.73 8.62 29.40
N ASP A 860 19.70 9.14 28.74
CA ASP A 860 18.74 10.02 29.38
C ASP A 860 17.66 9.17 30.06
N ARG A 861 17.11 8.18 29.36
CA ARG A 861 16.04 7.32 29.89
C ARG A 861 16.40 5.85 29.83
N VAL A 862 16.17 5.12 30.92
CA VAL A 862 16.21 3.64 30.95
C VAL A 862 14.84 3.07 31.33
N THR A 863 14.44 1.96 30.70
CA THR A 863 13.26 1.17 31.10
C THR A 863 13.64 -0.28 31.32
N PHE A 864 13.36 -0.79 32.52
CA PHE A 864 13.46 -2.20 32.86
C PHE A 864 12.13 -2.88 32.62
N ILE A 865 12.12 -4.02 31.93
CA ILE A 865 10.90 -4.77 31.58
C ILE A 865 11.08 -6.24 32.00
N LEU A 866 10.09 -6.78 32.70
CA LEU A 866 10.03 -8.16 33.18
C LEU A 866 8.87 -8.90 32.48
N PRO A 867 9.10 -9.55 31.31
CA PRO A 867 8.15 -10.48 30.72
C PRO A 867 8.19 -11.87 31.39
N TYR A 868 7.01 -12.46 31.58
CA TYR A 868 6.83 -13.83 32.05
C TYR A 868 5.53 -14.47 31.50
N PRO A 869 5.49 -15.78 31.23
CA PRO A 869 4.40 -16.42 30.49
C PRO A 869 3.10 -16.73 31.27
N GLY A 870 3.12 -16.94 32.59
CA GLY A 870 1.89 -17.33 33.31
C GLY A 870 1.90 -17.34 34.84
N SER A 871 3.01 -17.01 35.48
CA SER A 871 3.11 -16.85 36.95
C SER A 871 2.86 -15.39 37.39
N ASP A 872 2.80 -15.13 38.70
CA ASP A 872 2.76 -13.80 39.32
C ASP A 872 4.18 -13.45 39.78
N LEU A 873 4.90 -12.68 38.96
CA LEU A 873 6.26 -12.23 39.24
C LEU A 873 6.28 -10.70 39.34
N ASP A 874 6.77 -10.20 40.46
CA ASP A 874 6.86 -8.76 40.74
C ASP A 874 8.27 -8.23 40.43
N LEU A 875 8.32 -7.09 39.73
CA LEU A 875 9.56 -6.35 39.44
C LEU A 875 9.81 -5.29 40.51
N HIS A 876 10.97 -5.39 41.15
CA HIS A 876 11.49 -4.40 42.08
C HIS A 876 12.77 -3.77 41.52
N LEU A 877 13.00 -2.50 41.83
CA LEU A 877 14.21 -1.78 41.44
C LEU A 877 14.79 -0.99 42.62
N TYR A 878 16.10 -1.03 42.75
CA TYR A 878 16.87 -0.28 43.73
C TYR A 878 17.95 0.54 43.04
N ASP A 879 18.15 1.77 43.50
CA ASP A 879 19.28 2.58 43.08
C ASP A 879 20.52 2.36 43.96
N SER A 880 21.65 2.98 43.58
CA SER A 880 22.91 2.91 44.32
C SER A 880 22.84 3.41 45.78
N SER A 881 21.79 4.17 46.14
CA SER A 881 21.52 4.65 47.51
C SER A 881 20.59 3.72 48.30
N GLY A 882 20.12 2.63 47.69
CA GLY A 882 19.20 1.67 48.28
C GLY A 882 17.75 2.15 48.34
N ARG A 883 17.39 3.19 47.58
CA ARG A 883 15.99 3.65 47.44
C ARG A 883 15.24 2.68 46.55
N HIS A 884 14.02 2.33 46.93
CA HIS A 884 13.23 1.27 46.29
C HIS A 884 12.09 1.81 45.40
N MET A 885 11.82 1.10 44.30
CA MET A 885 10.63 1.23 43.46
C MET A 885 10.03 -0.17 43.23
N GLY A 886 8.80 -0.40 43.69
CA GLY A 886 8.15 -1.70 43.64
C GLY A 886 7.06 -1.84 44.70
N VAL A 887 6.41 -3.01 44.80
CA VAL A 887 5.41 -3.26 45.84
C VAL A 887 6.08 -3.55 47.19
N ASN A 888 5.59 -2.97 48.29
CA ASN A 888 6.00 -3.37 49.63
C ASN A 888 5.02 -4.43 50.16
N TYR A 889 5.49 -5.65 50.39
CA TYR A 889 4.64 -6.76 50.84
C TYR A 889 4.14 -6.65 52.28
N ASP A 890 4.81 -5.88 53.15
CA ASP A 890 4.34 -5.66 54.53
C ASP A 890 3.15 -4.70 54.59
N THR A 891 3.08 -3.75 53.66
CA THR A 891 2.04 -2.70 53.63
C THR A 891 1.02 -2.88 52.52
N GLY A 892 1.38 -3.59 51.44
CA GLY A 892 0.61 -3.70 50.19
C GLY A 892 0.59 -2.43 49.34
N GLU A 893 1.40 -1.42 49.69
CA GLU A 893 1.49 -0.14 48.96
C GLU A 893 2.68 -0.16 47.99
N ILE A 894 2.60 0.61 46.90
CA ILE A 894 3.73 0.82 45.98
C ILE A 894 4.69 1.83 46.62
N GLU A 895 5.95 1.44 46.79
CA GLU A 895 7.03 2.33 47.20
C GLU A 895 7.59 3.05 45.97
N THR A 896 7.78 4.37 46.09
CA THR A 896 8.25 5.23 45.00
C THR A 896 9.41 6.12 45.48
N GLU A 897 10.45 5.51 46.04
CA GLU A 897 11.56 6.25 46.65
C GLU A 897 12.62 6.72 45.62
N ILE A 898 12.67 6.07 44.45
CA ILE A 898 13.50 6.49 43.31
C ILE A 898 12.81 7.67 42.60
N SER A 899 13.43 8.85 42.73
CA SER A 899 12.84 10.15 42.39
C SER A 899 12.99 10.53 40.92
N ASN A 900 12.04 10.15 40.05
CA ASN A 900 12.06 10.23 38.56
C ASN A 900 11.66 8.89 37.92
N ALA A 901 11.41 7.86 38.73
CA ALA A 901 10.98 6.56 38.24
C ALA A 901 9.44 6.46 38.19
N THR A 902 8.93 5.76 37.18
CA THR A 902 7.51 5.39 37.01
C THR A 902 7.39 3.88 36.88
N TYR A 903 6.45 3.28 37.61
CA TYR A 903 6.25 1.82 37.66
C TYR A 903 4.87 1.45 37.08
N SER A 904 4.82 0.37 36.30
CA SER A 904 3.59 -0.20 35.75
C SER A 904 2.61 -0.69 36.82
N GLY A 905 3.13 -1.08 37.99
CA GLY A 905 2.39 -1.78 39.04
C GLY A 905 2.44 -3.31 38.83
N SER A 906 2.26 -4.03 39.94
CA SER A 906 2.38 -5.50 40.04
C SER A 906 1.29 -6.32 39.33
N ASN A 907 0.25 -5.66 38.80
CA ASN A 907 -0.86 -6.36 38.13
C ASN A 907 -0.74 -6.29 36.60
N VAL A 908 0.41 -5.86 36.08
CA VAL A 908 0.63 -5.57 34.66
C VAL A 908 1.71 -6.50 34.13
N ASN A 909 1.40 -7.36 33.17
CA ASN A 909 2.39 -8.21 32.50
C ASN A 909 2.55 -7.79 31.02
N PRO A 910 3.77 -7.42 30.56
CA PRO A 910 5.02 -7.39 31.33
C PRO A 910 5.07 -6.21 32.31
N GLU A 911 5.71 -6.42 33.46
CA GLU A 911 5.97 -5.33 34.40
C GLU A 911 7.11 -4.46 33.89
N TRP A 912 7.04 -3.16 34.16
CA TRP A 912 8.10 -2.24 33.76
C TRP A 912 8.31 -1.08 34.73
N ILE A 913 9.57 -0.66 34.87
CA ILE A 913 9.99 0.53 35.62
C ILE A 913 10.84 1.40 34.69
N THR A 914 10.39 2.64 34.46
CA THR A 914 11.11 3.65 33.65
C THR A 914 11.74 4.68 34.56
N ILE A 915 13.00 5.07 34.29
CA ILE A 915 13.73 6.12 35.02
C ILE A 915 14.26 7.14 34.02
N GLU A 916 13.94 8.41 34.25
CA GLU A 916 14.44 9.55 33.48
C GLU A 916 15.75 10.11 34.07
N ASN A 917 16.59 10.76 33.28
CA ASN A 917 17.93 11.24 33.67
C ASN A 917 18.80 10.16 34.37
N SER A 918 18.86 8.95 33.81
CA SER A 918 19.47 7.78 34.46
C SER A 918 20.91 7.48 34.07
N GLY A 919 21.58 8.36 33.32
CA GLY A 919 22.87 8.06 32.69
C GLY A 919 24.03 7.84 33.66
N GLY A 920 24.79 6.76 33.44
CA GLY A 920 25.97 6.40 34.22
C GLY A 920 25.68 5.92 35.65
N GLU A 921 24.43 5.60 35.95
CA GLU A 921 23.98 5.04 37.23
C GLU A 921 23.90 3.51 37.19
N THR A 922 24.01 2.89 38.36
CA THR A 922 23.81 1.45 38.57
C THR A 922 22.48 1.21 39.26
N TYR A 923 21.68 0.31 38.70
CA TYR A 923 20.44 -0.16 39.31
C TYR A 923 20.51 -1.66 39.62
N THR A 924 19.78 -2.09 40.64
CA THR A 924 19.57 -3.49 40.97
C THR A 924 18.11 -3.83 40.80
N THR A 925 17.80 -4.77 39.92
CA THR A 925 16.47 -5.34 39.76
C THR A 925 16.33 -6.57 40.66
N GLU A 926 15.21 -6.72 41.34
CA GLU A 926 14.81 -7.98 41.98
C GLU A 926 13.52 -8.49 41.34
N VAL A 927 13.49 -9.80 41.05
CA VAL A 927 12.30 -10.51 40.58
C VAL A 927 11.81 -11.38 41.73
N VAL A 928 10.58 -11.16 42.16
CA VAL A 928 9.98 -11.88 43.29
C VAL A 928 8.87 -12.78 42.77
N ALA A 929 9.01 -14.08 42.99
CA ALA A 929 8.02 -15.07 42.57
C ALA A 929 6.90 -15.21 43.62
N MET A 930 5.85 -14.40 43.47
CA MET A 930 4.72 -14.39 44.41
C MET A 930 3.84 -15.62 44.29
N GLN A 931 3.55 -16.05 43.07
CA GLN A 931 2.81 -17.28 42.81
C GLN A 931 3.26 -17.89 41.47
N THR A 932 3.81 -19.11 41.48
CA THR A 932 4.26 -19.76 40.24
C THR A 932 3.54 -21.06 39.94
N ILE A 933 3.44 -21.42 38.65
CA ILE A 933 2.98 -22.75 38.22
C ILE A 933 4.23 -23.64 38.01
N GLY A 934 4.81 -24.11 39.12
CA GLY A 934 6.08 -24.82 39.09
C GLY A 934 7.25 -23.86 38.90
N THR A 935 8.28 -24.25 38.17
CA THR A 935 9.40 -23.37 37.85
C THR A 935 9.04 -22.49 36.65
N GLU A 936 9.04 -21.16 36.82
CA GLU A 936 8.70 -20.18 35.79
C GLU A 936 9.97 -19.61 35.15
N SER A 937 10.02 -19.53 33.82
CA SER A 937 11.09 -18.78 33.13
C SER A 937 10.76 -17.29 33.06
N TYR A 938 11.73 -16.43 33.32
CA TYR A 938 11.60 -14.99 33.15
C TYR A 938 12.82 -14.39 32.45
N SER A 939 12.68 -13.18 31.92
CA SER A 939 13.82 -12.38 31.48
C SER A 939 13.69 -10.93 31.93
N ILE A 940 14.81 -10.20 32.01
CA ILE A 940 14.80 -8.76 32.26
C ILE A 940 15.45 -8.05 31.09
N VAL A 941 14.71 -7.11 30.51
CA VAL A 941 15.15 -6.28 29.39
C VAL A 941 15.37 -4.86 29.88
N ALA A 942 16.56 -4.30 29.65
CA ALA A 942 16.83 -2.88 29.81
C ALA A 942 16.81 -2.20 28.43
N ILE A 943 16.03 -1.13 28.30
CA ILE A 943 15.98 -0.28 27.11
C ILE A 943 16.51 1.09 27.47
N GLU A 944 17.62 1.52 26.87
CA GLU A 944 18.24 2.83 27.11
C GLU A 944 18.08 3.75 25.90
N SER A 945 17.81 5.02 26.17
CA SER A 945 17.65 6.07 25.17
C SER A 945 18.47 7.31 25.54
N PRO A 946 19.25 7.88 24.60
CA PRO A 946 19.91 9.17 24.82
C PRO A 946 18.90 10.34 24.72
N GLU A 947 19.33 11.54 25.09
CA GLU A 947 18.58 12.79 24.90
C GLU A 947 18.50 13.14 23.40
N PHE A 948 17.30 13.34 22.87
CA PHE A 948 17.09 13.68 21.45
C PHE A 948 16.78 15.18 21.25
N PRO A 949 17.28 15.85 20.20
CA PRO A 949 16.90 17.23 19.92
C PRO A 949 15.42 17.35 19.52
N ALA A 950 14.83 18.51 19.80
CA ALA A 950 13.48 18.85 19.34
C ALA A 950 13.43 18.90 17.80
N LEU A 951 12.36 18.38 17.20
CA LEU A 951 12.19 18.30 15.74
C LEU A 951 11.11 19.28 15.27
N LEU A 952 11.53 20.45 14.77
CA LEU A 952 10.65 21.49 14.24
C LEU A 952 10.00 21.09 12.91
N GLY A 953 8.72 21.45 12.74
CA GLY A 953 8.02 21.32 11.47
C GLY A 953 6.93 22.36 11.20
N ILE A 954 6.72 22.69 9.92
CA ILE A 954 5.66 23.57 9.42
C ILE A 954 4.64 22.76 8.58
N SER A 955 3.35 23.04 8.76
CA SER A 955 2.27 22.46 7.94
C SER A 955 1.16 23.48 7.63
N PRO A 956 0.66 23.59 6.39
CA PRO A 956 1.11 22.86 5.20
C PRO A 956 2.49 23.35 4.70
N SER A 957 3.26 22.47 4.06
CA SER A 957 4.56 22.82 3.45
C SER A 957 4.43 23.54 2.10
N ASN A 958 3.20 23.61 1.56
CA ASN A 958 2.87 24.40 0.37
C ASN A 958 1.53 25.09 0.61
N LEU A 959 1.53 26.40 0.49
CA LEU A 959 0.38 27.26 0.73
C LEU A 959 0.01 27.95 -0.58
N THR A 960 -1.23 27.79 -1.04
CA THR A 960 -1.74 28.50 -2.22
C THR A 960 -2.90 29.40 -1.81
N ILE A 961 -2.76 30.70 -2.05
CA ILE A 961 -3.74 31.72 -1.72
C ILE A 961 -4.22 32.35 -3.02
N SER A 962 -5.51 32.64 -3.12
CA SER A 962 -6.07 33.42 -4.22
C SER A 962 -6.74 34.68 -3.68
N GLY A 963 -6.58 35.80 -4.38
CA GLY A 963 -7.19 37.08 -4.01
C GLY A 963 -7.06 38.10 -5.13
N SER A 964 -7.75 39.23 -5.00
CA SER A 964 -7.68 40.34 -5.95
C SER A 964 -6.70 41.41 -5.48
N GLN A 965 -6.33 42.34 -6.37
CA GLN A 965 -5.54 43.51 -6.00
C GLN A 965 -6.17 44.28 -4.83
N GLY A 966 -5.41 44.52 -3.76
CA GLY A 966 -5.87 45.25 -2.58
C GLY A 966 -6.65 44.41 -1.56
N ASP A 967 -6.85 43.11 -1.80
CA ASP A 967 -7.45 42.20 -0.83
C ASP A 967 -6.45 41.82 0.27
N ALA A 968 -6.97 41.57 1.47
CA ALA A 968 -6.23 40.90 2.54
C ALA A 968 -6.78 39.47 2.66
N SER A 969 -5.90 38.47 2.55
CA SER A 969 -6.26 37.07 2.65
C SER A 969 -5.62 36.43 3.89
N GLU A 970 -6.45 35.77 4.70
CA GLU A 970 -6.03 35.05 5.90
C GLU A 970 -5.94 33.54 5.63
N CYS A 971 -4.93 32.90 6.20
CA CYS A 971 -4.85 31.45 6.32
C CYS A 971 -4.05 31.05 7.58
N THR A 972 -3.81 29.76 7.77
CA THR A 972 -3.15 29.25 8.98
C THR A 972 -1.97 28.34 8.66
N LEU A 973 -0.93 28.41 9.48
CA LEU A 973 0.24 27.53 9.48
C LEU A 973 0.35 26.85 10.85
N ALA A 974 0.48 25.53 10.88
CA ALA A 974 0.80 24.78 12.09
C ALA A 974 2.32 24.66 12.24
N ILE A 975 2.85 25.00 13.41
CA ILE A 975 4.24 24.75 13.82
C ILE A 975 4.22 23.62 14.85
N SER A 976 4.96 22.54 14.61
CA SER A 976 4.88 21.30 15.39
C SER A 976 6.24 20.82 15.86
N GLU A 977 6.27 20.14 17.01
CA GLU A 977 7.39 19.32 17.47
C GLU A 977 7.07 17.85 17.20
N TYR A 978 7.87 17.19 16.37
CA TYR A 978 7.57 15.83 15.89
C TYR A 978 8.26 14.71 16.65
N GLY A 979 9.29 15.01 17.45
CA GLY A 979 10.05 14.00 18.17
C GLY A 979 9.33 13.46 19.40
N GLY A 980 8.50 14.28 20.05
CA GLY A 980 7.93 13.95 21.36
C GLY A 980 8.96 13.95 22.48
N PHE A 981 10.19 14.44 22.22
CA PHE A 981 11.33 14.33 23.12
C PHE A 981 11.57 15.62 23.91
N ASN A 982 11.63 16.76 23.23
CA ASN A 982 11.96 18.06 23.81
C ASN A 982 11.07 19.16 23.24
N ASP A 983 10.71 20.15 24.05
CA ASP A 983 9.90 21.29 23.63
C ASP A 983 10.66 22.17 22.61
N LEU A 984 9.93 22.74 21.65
CA LEU A 984 10.44 23.84 20.84
C LEU A 984 10.25 25.15 21.60
N ASN A 985 11.28 25.99 21.62
CA ASN A 985 11.34 27.22 22.39
C ASN A 985 11.85 28.39 21.54
N GLY A 986 11.20 29.54 21.64
CA GLY A 986 11.62 30.75 20.93
C GLY A 986 11.36 30.69 19.42
N ILE A 987 10.30 30.01 18.98
CA ILE A 987 9.88 29.95 17.59
C ILE A 987 9.76 31.34 16.98
N SER A 988 10.39 31.53 15.82
CA SER A 988 10.26 32.70 14.98
C SER A 988 9.84 32.30 13.57
N ILE A 989 9.00 33.11 12.93
CA ILE A 989 8.58 32.89 11.53
C ILE A 989 9.00 34.10 10.69
N THR A 990 9.61 33.84 9.55
CA THR A 990 10.01 34.84 8.55
C THR A 990 9.49 34.44 7.17
N ALA A 991 9.45 35.38 6.23
CA ALA A 991 9.06 35.12 4.85
C ALA A 991 10.04 35.74 3.86
N SER A 992 10.17 35.13 2.69
CA SER A 992 10.83 35.74 1.55
C SER A 992 9.89 36.71 0.83
N ASP A 993 10.46 37.56 -0.03
CA ASP A 993 9.66 38.22 -1.05
C ASP A 993 9.03 37.16 -1.97
N LEU A 994 7.79 37.40 -2.41
CA LEU A 994 7.12 36.54 -3.38
C LEU A 994 7.29 37.15 -4.77
N THR A 995 7.70 36.37 -5.75
CA THR A 995 8.02 36.86 -7.10
C THR A 995 7.24 36.11 -8.17
N ASP A 996 6.85 36.79 -9.24
CA ASP A 996 6.14 36.19 -10.37
C ASP A 996 7.06 35.68 -11.50
N GLY A 997 8.38 35.69 -11.27
CA GLY A 997 9.40 35.36 -12.28
C GLY A 997 9.52 36.37 -13.44
N MET A 998 8.64 37.37 -13.52
CA MET A 998 8.55 38.38 -14.59
C MET A 998 8.88 39.80 -14.09
N GLY A 999 9.46 39.92 -12.89
CA GLY A 999 9.88 41.17 -12.26
C GLY A 999 8.83 41.82 -11.36
N GLY A 1000 7.65 41.22 -11.20
CA GLY A 1000 6.70 41.57 -10.16
C GLY A 1000 7.12 40.99 -8.81
N VAL A 1001 6.95 41.77 -7.74
CA VAL A 1001 7.30 41.37 -6.37
C VAL A 1001 6.18 41.76 -5.40
N ILE A 1002 5.71 40.81 -4.60
CA ILE A 1002 4.97 41.07 -3.35
C ILE A 1002 6.02 41.02 -2.23
N PRO A 1003 6.34 42.14 -1.59
CA PRO A 1003 7.42 42.16 -0.59
C PRO A 1003 7.01 41.36 0.64
N SER A 1004 7.99 40.70 1.27
CA SER A 1004 7.86 39.95 2.52
C SER A 1004 7.16 40.74 3.63
N SER A 1005 7.28 42.08 3.62
CA SER A 1005 6.58 42.97 4.55
C SER A 1005 5.05 42.99 4.41
N SER A 1006 4.51 42.43 3.32
CA SER A 1006 3.06 42.28 3.10
C SER A 1006 2.52 41.00 3.74
N LEU A 1007 3.40 40.17 4.31
CA LEU A 1007 3.06 38.95 5.02
C LEU A 1007 3.19 39.23 6.51
N THR A 1008 2.12 38.98 7.25
CA THR A 1008 2.09 39.14 8.71
C THR A 1008 1.73 37.83 9.38
N PHE A 1009 2.43 37.53 10.47
CA PHE A 1009 2.26 36.31 11.25
C PHE A 1009 1.79 36.67 12.65
N ASP A 1010 0.69 36.06 13.07
CA ASP A 1010 0.17 36.16 14.44
C ASP A 1010 0.28 34.78 15.09
N MET A 1011 1.23 34.66 16.01
CA MET A 1011 1.55 33.42 16.72
C MET A 1011 1.00 33.48 18.15
N PRO A 1012 0.20 32.48 18.58
CA PRO A 1012 -0.34 32.46 19.94
C PRO A 1012 0.70 32.17 21.03
N SER A 1013 1.83 31.56 20.66
CA SER A 1013 2.93 31.16 21.55
C SER A 1013 4.25 31.20 20.78
N THR A 1014 5.38 31.25 21.48
CA THR A 1014 6.71 30.98 20.90
C THR A 1014 7.27 29.63 21.36
N GLU A 1015 6.45 28.85 22.07
CA GLU A 1015 6.79 27.54 22.62
C GLU A 1015 5.79 26.51 22.10
N VAL A 1016 6.30 25.35 21.69
CA VAL A 1016 5.51 24.19 21.27
C VAL A 1016 5.96 23.00 22.12
N PRO A 1017 5.09 22.47 23.00
CA PRO A 1017 5.44 21.31 23.79
C PRO A 1017 5.81 20.11 22.93
N ALA A 1018 6.67 19.24 23.45
CA ALA A 1018 7.09 18.01 22.78
C ALA A 1018 5.86 17.21 22.30
N GLY A 1019 5.89 16.77 21.04
CA GLY A 1019 4.81 16.01 20.41
C GLY A 1019 3.52 16.81 20.14
N SER A 1020 3.53 18.13 20.30
CA SER A 1020 2.38 19.01 20.11
C SER A 1020 2.54 19.94 18.89
N ALA A 1021 1.48 20.70 18.59
CA ALA A 1021 1.47 21.70 17.53
C ALA A 1021 0.78 23.00 17.97
N MET A 1022 1.25 24.13 17.47
CA MET A 1022 0.60 25.45 17.59
C MET A 1022 0.12 25.93 16.22
N ILE A 1023 -1.00 26.66 16.17
CA ILE A 1023 -1.51 27.27 14.93
C ILE A 1023 -1.15 28.76 14.90
N ALA A 1024 -0.34 29.17 13.94
CA ALA A 1024 -0.04 30.56 13.61
C ALA A 1024 -1.00 31.05 12.51
N ASN A 1025 -1.61 32.23 12.71
CA ASN A 1025 -2.37 32.90 11.66
C ASN A 1025 -1.42 33.64 10.74
N PHE A 1026 -1.68 33.54 9.45
CA PHE A 1026 -0.94 34.15 8.37
C PHE A 1026 -1.87 35.08 7.60
N THR A 1027 -1.51 36.34 7.46
CA THR A 1027 -2.26 37.28 6.62
C THR A 1027 -1.35 37.82 5.53
N ILE A 1028 -1.85 37.84 4.30
CA ILE A 1028 -1.18 38.50 3.17
C ILE A 1028 -2.02 39.65 2.64
N ASP A 1029 -1.43 40.84 2.65
CA ASP A 1029 -1.97 42.03 2.00
C ASP A 1029 -1.51 42.06 0.55
N ILE A 1030 -2.43 41.90 -0.40
CA ILE A 1030 -2.10 41.88 -1.83
C ILE A 1030 -1.93 43.32 -2.35
N PRO A 1031 -0.75 43.71 -2.85
CA PRO A 1031 -0.53 45.06 -3.38
C PRO A 1031 -1.47 45.41 -4.53
N THR A 1032 -1.94 46.66 -4.58
CA THR A 1032 -2.84 47.13 -5.66
C THR A 1032 -2.19 47.17 -7.04
N ASP A 1033 -0.85 47.09 -7.11
CA ASP A 1033 -0.06 47.06 -8.33
C ASP A 1033 0.44 45.65 -8.70
N ALA A 1034 0.08 44.62 -7.92
CA ALA A 1034 0.36 43.22 -8.27
C ALA A 1034 -0.43 42.84 -9.53
N ALA A 1035 0.24 42.34 -10.57
CA ALA A 1035 -0.38 42.12 -11.86
C ALA A 1035 -1.41 40.98 -11.81
N GLU A 1036 -2.62 41.26 -12.30
CA GLU A 1036 -3.73 40.32 -12.39
C GLU A 1036 -3.40 39.12 -13.29
N GLY A 1037 -3.95 37.95 -12.95
CA GLY A 1037 -3.74 36.70 -13.67
C GLY A 1037 -2.37 36.06 -13.44
N ARG A 1038 -1.58 36.53 -12.48
CA ARG A 1038 -0.24 36.02 -12.17
C ARG A 1038 -0.19 35.27 -10.85
N THR A 1039 0.80 34.39 -10.74
CA THR A 1039 1.15 33.69 -9.50
C THR A 1039 2.49 34.22 -8.98
N TYR A 1040 2.52 34.62 -7.72
CA TYR A 1040 3.71 35.07 -7.00
C TYR A 1040 4.15 33.99 -6.02
N SER A 1041 5.39 33.52 -6.14
CA SER A 1041 5.93 32.40 -5.36
C SER A 1041 7.09 32.84 -4.46
N GLY A 1042 7.15 32.28 -3.25
CA GLY A 1042 8.22 32.48 -2.27
C GLY A 1042 8.14 31.43 -1.15
N ALA A 1043 8.73 31.72 0.01
CA ALA A 1043 8.77 30.79 1.14
C ALA A 1043 8.51 31.48 2.48
N VAL A 1044 8.04 30.69 3.44
CA VAL A 1044 7.94 31.00 4.86
C VAL A 1044 8.85 30.04 5.62
N THR A 1045 9.64 30.58 6.54
CA THR A 1045 10.64 29.83 7.30
C THR A 1045 10.33 29.97 8.79
N ALA A 1046 10.22 28.86 9.50
CA ALA A 1046 10.15 28.82 10.94
C ALA A 1046 11.51 28.36 11.49
N GLU A 1047 11.94 28.99 12.58
CA GLU A 1047 13.20 28.69 13.25
C GLU A 1047 12.98 28.65 14.76
N ASP A 1048 13.51 27.61 15.40
CA ASP A 1048 13.58 27.44 16.85
C ASP A 1048 14.85 28.08 17.44
N ALA A 1049 14.86 28.43 18.72
CA ALA A 1049 16.03 29.06 19.35
C ALA A 1049 17.30 28.17 19.35
N SER A 1050 17.15 26.85 19.21
CA SER A 1050 18.28 25.92 19.02
C SER A 1050 18.90 25.98 17.63
N GLY A 1051 18.23 26.64 16.66
CA GLY A 1051 18.62 26.71 15.26
C GLY A 1051 18.01 25.63 14.38
N ALA A 1052 17.04 24.85 14.88
CA ALA A 1052 16.23 23.98 14.02
C ALA A 1052 15.37 24.84 13.08
N ILE A 1053 15.34 24.49 11.79
CA ILE A 1053 14.68 25.29 10.74
C ILE A 1053 13.80 24.37 9.89
N ASP A 1054 12.60 24.83 9.56
CA ASP A 1054 11.76 24.23 8.53
C ASP A 1054 11.12 25.30 7.63
N ASN A 1055 10.70 24.92 6.41
CA ASN A 1055 10.24 25.84 5.38
C ASN A 1055 8.93 25.37 4.72
N ALA A 1056 8.04 26.32 4.43
CA ALA A 1056 6.86 26.14 3.60
C ALA A 1056 6.91 27.05 2.37
N SER A 1057 6.58 26.53 1.19
CA SER A 1057 6.44 27.35 -0.02
C SER A 1057 5.10 28.09 -0.02
N VAL A 1058 5.08 29.34 -0.47
CA VAL A 1058 3.88 30.17 -0.57
C VAL A 1058 3.68 30.62 -2.01
N ASN A 1059 2.49 30.37 -2.54
CA ASN A 1059 2.05 30.78 -3.87
C ASN A 1059 0.79 31.66 -3.74
N VAL A 1060 0.81 32.84 -4.35
CA VAL A 1060 -0.33 33.78 -4.33
C VAL A 1060 -0.79 34.06 -5.75
N VAL A 1061 -2.01 33.68 -6.06
CA VAL A 1061 -2.65 33.83 -7.37
C VAL A 1061 -3.52 35.08 -7.37
N ILE A 1062 -3.17 36.07 -8.20
CA ILE A 1062 -3.93 37.31 -8.34
C ILE A 1062 -5.05 37.10 -9.35
N SER A 1063 -6.29 37.17 -8.89
CA SER A 1063 -7.47 36.97 -9.73
C SER A 1063 -7.67 38.14 -10.70
N ALA A 1064 -8.01 37.84 -11.96
CA ALA A 1064 -8.33 38.87 -12.95
C ALA A 1064 -9.71 39.49 -12.69
N SER A 1065 -9.80 40.82 -12.76
CA SER A 1065 -11.05 41.56 -12.56
C SER A 1065 -12.02 41.26 -13.71
N GLN A 1066 -13.09 40.51 -13.43
CA GLN A 1066 -14.09 40.20 -14.46
C GLN A 1066 -14.92 41.43 -14.79
N THR A 1067 -15.06 41.74 -16.08
CA THR A 1067 -16.04 42.74 -16.52
C THR A 1067 -17.46 42.18 -16.34
N PRO A 1068 -18.40 42.94 -15.76
CA PRO A 1068 -19.74 42.43 -15.48
C PRO A 1068 -20.49 42.10 -16.77
N THR A 1069 -21.18 40.98 -16.79
CA THR A 1069 -22.05 40.58 -17.90
C THR A 1069 -23.23 41.54 -18.04
N THR A 1070 -23.49 42.03 -19.26
CA THR A 1070 -24.63 42.89 -19.58
C THR A 1070 -25.48 42.27 -20.68
N ILE A 1071 -26.81 42.41 -20.58
CA ILE A 1071 -27.79 41.93 -21.57
C ILE A 1071 -28.63 43.11 -22.04
N ALA A 1072 -28.78 43.29 -23.35
CA ALA A 1072 -29.54 44.38 -23.96
C ALA A 1072 -30.37 43.91 -25.16
N ILE A 1073 -31.50 44.59 -25.40
CA ILE A 1073 -32.35 44.43 -26.59
C ILE A 1073 -32.57 45.82 -27.19
N THR A 1074 -32.42 45.94 -28.50
CA THR A 1074 -32.58 47.23 -29.19
C THR A 1074 -34.05 47.57 -29.41
N ASP A 1075 -34.44 48.84 -29.23
CA ASP A 1075 -35.78 49.31 -29.55
C ASP A 1075 -36.06 49.20 -31.06
N VAL A 1076 -37.17 48.56 -31.44
CA VAL A 1076 -37.60 48.44 -32.86
C VAL A 1076 -39.09 48.72 -32.99
N THR A 1077 -39.48 49.45 -34.04
CA THR A 1077 -40.88 49.73 -34.37
C THR A 1077 -41.31 48.90 -35.59
N ALA A 1078 -42.38 48.10 -35.45
CA ALA A 1078 -42.99 47.38 -36.55
C ALA A 1078 -44.29 48.06 -37.01
N GLN A 1079 -44.48 48.21 -38.32
CA GLN A 1079 -45.75 48.68 -38.89
C GLN A 1079 -46.79 47.55 -38.92
N SER A 1080 -48.09 47.91 -38.92
CA SER A 1080 -49.18 46.93 -38.97
C SER A 1080 -48.97 45.91 -40.10
N SER A 1081 -49.01 44.62 -39.76
CA SER A 1081 -48.83 43.49 -40.69
C SER A 1081 -47.40 43.31 -41.25
N ARG A 1082 -46.37 43.86 -40.60
CA ARG A 1082 -44.96 43.63 -40.93
C ARG A 1082 -44.23 42.93 -39.78
N THR A 1083 -43.36 41.99 -40.11
CA THR A 1083 -42.46 41.31 -39.16
C THR A 1083 -41.19 42.15 -38.97
N ALA A 1084 -40.71 42.24 -37.73
CA ALA A 1084 -39.41 42.82 -37.38
C ALA A 1084 -38.57 41.79 -36.61
N THR A 1085 -37.28 41.72 -36.92
CA THR A 1085 -36.31 40.87 -36.22
C THR A 1085 -35.44 41.76 -35.34
N VAL A 1086 -35.32 41.41 -34.05
CA VAL A 1086 -34.54 42.19 -33.07
C VAL A 1086 -33.47 41.29 -32.44
N PRO A 1087 -32.18 41.66 -32.48
CA PRO A 1087 -31.14 40.90 -31.82
C PRO A 1087 -31.14 41.12 -30.30
N ILE A 1088 -30.80 40.08 -29.54
CA ILE A 1088 -30.44 40.16 -28.12
C ILE A 1088 -28.91 40.22 -28.06
N ILE A 1089 -28.35 41.21 -27.38
CA ILE A 1089 -26.91 41.42 -27.26
C ILE A 1089 -26.49 41.09 -25.84
N ILE A 1090 -25.50 40.20 -25.69
CA ILE A 1090 -24.90 39.83 -24.41
C ILE A 1090 -23.40 40.15 -24.48
N ASN A 1091 -22.90 40.97 -23.55
CA ASN A 1091 -21.49 41.38 -23.49
C ASN A 1091 -20.87 41.01 -22.14
N GLY A 1092 -19.55 40.83 -22.09
CA GLY A 1092 -18.82 40.59 -20.83
C GLY A 1092 -19.11 39.22 -20.22
N MET A 1093 -19.34 38.20 -21.04
CA MET A 1093 -19.60 36.83 -20.62
C MET A 1093 -18.40 35.96 -21.00
N THR A 1094 -17.82 35.27 -20.02
CA THR A 1094 -16.76 34.28 -20.20
C THR A 1094 -17.28 32.92 -19.68
N ASN A 1095 -16.95 31.82 -20.37
CA ASN A 1095 -17.43 30.45 -20.10
C ASN A 1095 -18.94 30.21 -20.28
N PHE A 1096 -19.41 30.28 -21.52
CA PHE A 1096 -20.80 29.96 -21.86
C PHE A 1096 -20.99 28.50 -22.27
N GLY A 1097 -21.71 27.71 -21.46
CA GLY A 1097 -22.20 26.38 -21.84
C GLY A 1097 -23.62 26.42 -22.41
N ALA A 1098 -24.58 26.94 -21.64
CA ALA A 1098 -25.95 27.21 -22.08
C ALA A 1098 -26.56 28.34 -21.23
N ALA A 1099 -27.47 29.15 -21.80
CA ALA A 1099 -28.29 30.09 -21.02
C ALA A 1099 -29.74 30.13 -21.47
N THR A 1100 -30.60 30.41 -20.49
CA THR A 1100 -32.03 30.62 -20.67
C THR A 1100 -32.32 32.12 -20.65
N VAL A 1101 -32.94 32.65 -21.71
CA VAL A 1101 -33.38 34.05 -21.79
C VAL A 1101 -34.90 34.11 -21.65
N THR A 1102 -35.38 34.77 -20.59
CA THR A 1102 -36.83 34.93 -20.36
C THR A 1102 -37.29 36.28 -20.90
N LEU A 1103 -38.20 36.27 -21.88
CA LEU A 1103 -38.78 37.48 -22.47
C LEU A 1103 -40.21 37.69 -21.95
N SER A 1104 -40.46 38.83 -21.32
CA SER A 1104 -41.82 39.26 -20.94
C SER A 1104 -42.37 40.23 -22.00
N TYR A 1105 -43.60 40.02 -22.46
CA TYR A 1105 -44.26 40.89 -23.44
C TYR A 1105 -45.76 41.04 -23.14
N ASP A 1106 -46.38 42.10 -23.65
CA ASP A 1106 -47.83 42.30 -23.59
C ASP A 1106 -48.52 41.54 -24.75
N PRO A 1107 -49.32 40.50 -24.48
CA PRO A 1107 -49.97 39.70 -25.51
C PRO A 1107 -51.05 40.46 -26.31
N ALA A 1108 -51.50 41.63 -25.84
CA ALA A 1108 -52.38 42.50 -26.60
C ALA A 1108 -51.64 43.29 -27.69
N VAL A 1109 -50.31 43.38 -27.59
CA VAL A 1109 -49.44 44.15 -28.50
C VAL A 1109 -48.60 43.23 -29.39
N VAL A 1110 -48.08 42.13 -28.84
CA VAL A 1110 -47.21 41.18 -29.55
C VAL A 1110 -47.85 39.79 -29.51
N GLN A 1111 -48.08 39.18 -30.67
CA GLN A 1111 -48.51 37.78 -30.78
C GLN A 1111 -47.36 36.94 -31.35
N ILE A 1112 -46.88 35.97 -30.56
CA ILE A 1112 -45.89 34.99 -31.01
C ILE A 1112 -46.64 33.85 -31.71
N THR A 1113 -46.46 33.71 -33.02
CA THR A 1113 -47.21 32.73 -33.84
C THR A 1113 -46.44 31.43 -34.10
N SER A 1114 -45.11 31.43 -33.94
CA SER A 1114 -44.24 30.26 -34.13
C SER A 1114 -42.86 30.51 -33.54
N ILE A 1115 -42.21 29.45 -33.04
CA ILE A 1115 -40.79 29.45 -32.65
C ILE A 1115 -40.08 28.40 -33.48
N THR A 1116 -38.96 28.79 -34.10
CA THR A 1116 -38.19 27.92 -35.00
C THR A 1116 -37.13 27.07 -34.30
N ALA A 1117 -36.73 27.42 -33.06
CA ALA A 1117 -35.86 26.62 -32.19
C ALA A 1117 -36.01 27.03 -30.70
N GLY A 1118 -36.16 26.07 -29.78
CA GLY A 1118 -36.30 26.27 -28.32
C GLY A 1118 -37.71 25.99 -27.75
N ASP A 1119 -37.82 25.75 -26.43
CA ASP A 1119 -39.09 25.50 -25.72
C ASP A 1119 -39.64 26.79 -25.06
N LEU A 1120 -40.94 27.04 -25.23
CA LEU A 1120 -41.67 28.02 -24.43
C LEU A 1120 -42.12 27.33 -23.14
N GLY A 1121 -41.39 27.57 -22.04
CA GLY A 1121 -41.96 27.38 -20.72
C GLY A 1121 -43.20 28.27 -20.60
N THR A 1122 -44.38 27.69 -20.46
CA THR A 1122 -45.59 28.45 -20.17
C THR A 1122 -45.41 29.15 -18.81
N PRO A 1123 -45.82 30.43 -18.67
CA PRO A 1123 -45.74 31.13 -17.39
C PRO A 1123 -46.53 30.45 -16.29
#